data_AF-A0A520Y102-F1
#
_entry.id   AF-A0A520Y102-F1
#
_cell.length_a   1.000
_cell.length_b   1.000
_cell.length_c   1.000
_cell.angle_alpha   90.00
_cell.angle_beta   90.00
_cell.angle_gamma   90.00
#
_symmetry.space_group_name_H-M   'P 1'
#
loop_
_entity.id
_entity.type
_entity.pdbx_description
1 polymer ?
#
loop_
_entity_poly.entity_id
_entity_poly.type
_entity_poly.pdbx_seq_one_letter_code
_entity_poly.pdbx_strand_id
1 'polypeptide(L)'
;MARVPIAVLISGRGSNLRRLLEMQSQSAYDIVLVLADRDAAGLEWAETHDIPTRIVRWRDHPDRAAFTAAICGEVEAFGCEFVVLAGFMRILAPVAIERFPERIINIHPSLLPAFPGAHAVEDALAAGVSETGVTVHVVVEDVDAGPILAQRSVPIHPDDDADRLHARIQEQEHSLYPAVIDDLARQTLDERVSDTEGESMSDRIPIKRALLSVSDKTGLADLGAALAAAGVEIIASGGTSRALQEAGVDVVAVPDVTGAPEMLGGRVKTLHPKIHGAILADTSQAGHVVDLNDQGIVAIDLVVCNLYPFEATVAAGKPADEVVENIDIGGPAMIRAAAKNHARVAVVTSPESYPVVLGALADGGTTMYERRRLATEAFAHTGRYDSLIHGWLSQDELLPETRLMALERVGGLRYGENPHQEAALYRQAGADGWAFGLTQLQGKELSFNNYADTESAWDLVQRLSTPGCVVVKHMNPCGVATRGTLHAAFVAARDCDPLSAFGGVVAVNERLDEATAKEMSEMFLEVIICPEVTDEAAAVLGAKKNLRVLVAPPPAGARVELRQIDGGALIQETDPRVTVEDDWTVVSEAQPGGAMLDELRLAWTVTAHCKSNSIVIVKEGAAVGIGVGDQSRVGAAERAVRQAGDRTIGAVAASEALIPFRDGPDALAEAGVVALVETGGSRNDQEVIDAANEHGMVLVFTGMRHFRH
;
A
#
# COMPACT_ATOMS: atom_id res chain seq x y z
N MET A 1 -9.48 -19.71 -11.65
CA MET A 1 -8.72 -18.44 -11.56
C MET A 1 -9.22 -17.53 -12.66
N ALA A 2 -9.30 -16.22 -12.43
CA ALA A 2 -9.52 -15.26 -13.52
C ALA A 2 -8.29 -15.31 -14.46
N ARG A 3 -8.51 -15.21 -15.77
CA ARG A 3 -7.40 -15.13 -16.73
C ARG A 3 -6.84 -13.70 -16.77
N VAL A 4 -5.54 -13.59 -17.02
CA VAL A 4 -4.81 -12.34 -17.12
C VAL A 4 -5.02 -11.71 -18.51
N PRO A 5 -5.60 -10.50 -18.61
CA PRO A 5 -5.83 -9.85 -19.90
C PRO A 5 -4.50 -9.40 -20.52
N ILE A 6 -4.25 -9.72 -21.79
CA ILE A 6 -3.03 -9.33 -22.52
C ILE A 6 -3.36 -8.64 -23.85
N ALA A 7 -2.48 -7.73 -24.27
CA ALA A 7 -2.47 -7.17 -25.62
C ALA A 7 -1.36 -7.79 -26.46
N VAL A 8 -1.67 -8.23 -27.68
CA VAL A 8 -0.67 -8.77 -28.62
C VAL A 8 -0.43 -7.77 -29.75
N LEU A 9 0.83 -7.37 -29.94
CA LEU A 9 1.25 -6.43 -30.97
C LEU A 9 1.92 -7.15 -32.15
N ILE A 10 1.52 -6.82 -33.38
CA ILE A 10 1.99 -7.47 -34.60
C ILE A 10 2.31 -6.48 -35.73
N SER A 11 3.15 -6.88 -36.69
CA SER A 11 3.41 -6.09 -37.92
C SER A 11 3.17 -6.86 -39.22
N GLY A 12 2.86 -8.15 -39.18
CA GLY A 12 2.88 -9.03 -40.35
C GLY A 12 1.81 -10.13 -40.34
N ARG A 13 2.20 -11.34 -40.76
CA ARG A 13 1.28 -12.48 -40.92
C ARG A 13 0.76 -13.06 -39.60
N GLY A 14 1.35 -12.67 -38.47
CA GLY A 14 0.88 -13.06 -37.13
C GLY A 14 1.04 -14.56 -36.83
N SER A 15 2.11 -15.20 -37.29
CA SER A 15 2.38 -16.62 -36.99
C SER A 15 2.46 -16.90 -35.48
N ASN A 16 3.17 -16.05 -34.73
CA ASN A 16 3.23 -16.13 -33.26
C ASN A 16 1.87 -15.80 -32.60
N LEU A 17 1.14 -14.81 -33.09
CA LEU A 17 -0.23 -14.52 -32.64
C LEU A 17 -1.16 -15.73 -32.82
N ARG A 18 -1.11 -16.39 -33.98
CA ARG A 18 -1.91 -17.58 -34.24
C ARG A 18 -1.66 -18.67 -33.19
N ARG A 19 -0.40 -18.90 -32.82
CA ARG A 19 -0.05 -19.88 -31.77
C ARG A 19 -0.55 -19.48 -30.40
N LEU A 20 -0.43 -18.21 -30.04
CA LEU A 20 -0.99 -17.69 -28.79
C LEU A 20 -2.53 -17.88 -28.73
N LEU A 21 -3.24 -17.67 -29.83
CA LEU A 21 -4.68 -17.90 -29.95
C LEU A 21 -5.05 -19.39 -29.82
N GLU A 22 -4.31 -20.28 -30.50
CA GLU A 22 -4.52 -21.73 -30.43
C GLU A 22 -4.37 -22.25 -28.99
N MET A 23 -3.48 -21.66 -28.18
CA MET A 23 -3.20 -22.11 -26.80
C MET A 23 -4.07 -21.42 -25.74
N GLN A 24 -4.64 -20.23 -26.01
CA GLN A 24 -5.39 -19.42 -25.05
C GLN A 24 -6.43 -20.19 -24.23
N SER A 25 -7.15 -21.13 -24.86
CA SER A 25 -8.20 -21.91 -24.18
C SER A 25 -7.68 -22.76 -23.01
N GLN A 26 -6.38 -23.07 -22.99
CA GLN A 26 -5.70 -23.87 -21.96
C GLN A 26 -4.78 -23.02 -21.07
N SER A 27 -4.59 -21.75 -21.43
CA SER A 27 -3.71 -20.81 -20.74
C SER A 27 -4.42 -20.00 -19.65
N ALA A 28 -3.62 -19.39 -18.80
CA ALA A 28 -4.01 -18.41 -17.80
C ALA A 28 -4.04 -16.98 -18.36
N TYR A 29 -3.47 -16.71 -19.53
CA TYR A 29 -3.66 -15.45 -20.24
C TYR A 29 -4.96 -15.45 -21.05
N ASP A 30 -5.49 -14.26 -21.31
CA ASP A 30 -6.62 -14.00 -22.19
C ASP A 30 -6.28 -12.83 -23.12
N ILE A 31 -6.24 -13.06 -24.44
CA ILE A 31 -5.94 -12.01 -25.42
C ILE A 31 -7.21 -11.18 -25.59
N VAL A 32 -7.19 -9.97 -25.02
CA VAL A 32 -8.33 -9.05 -25.07
C VAL A 32 -8.18 -7.97 -26.15
N LEU A 33 -6.98 -7.84 -26.73
CA LEU A 33 -6.66 -6.88 -27.77
C LEU A 33 -5.55 -7.40 -28.69
N VAL A 34 -5.74 -7.26 -30.00
CA VAL A 34 -4.65 -7.37 -30.98
C VAL A 34 -4.45 -6.04 -31.69
N LEU A 35 -3.22 -5.52 -31.64
CA LEU A 35 -2.86 -4.22 -32.21
C LEU A 35 -1.81 -4.40 -33.31
N ALA A 36 -1.98 -3.72 -34.44
CA ALA A 36 -0.99 -3.69 -35.51
C ALA A 36 -0.47 -2.27 -35.81
N ASP A 37 0.81 -2.16 -36.20
CA ASP A 37 1.39 -0.86 -36.63
C ASP A 37 1.06 -0.48 -38.08
N ARG A 38 0.37 -1.37 -38.80
CA ARG A 38 0.02 -1.29 -40.23
C ARG A 38 -1.08 -2.29 -40.56
N ASP A 39 -1.56 -2.27 -41.80
CA ASP A 39 -2.44 -3.33 -42.30
C ASP A 39 -1.66 -4.66 -42.31
N ALA A 40 -2.11 -5.60 -41.49
CA ALA A 40 -1.41 -6.84 -41.20
C ALA A 40 -2.36 -8.02 -41.37
N ALA A 41 -2.02 -8.98 -42.22
CA ALA A 41 -2.82 -10.20 -42.45
C ALA A 41 -3.04 -11.00 -41.14
N GLY A 42 -2.17 -10.82 -40.14
CA GLY A 42 -2.34 -11.44 -38.84
C GLY A 42 -3.60 -11.01 -38.08
N LEU A 43 -4.18 -9.84 -38.40
CA LEU A 43 -5.42 -9.37 -37.76
C LEU A 43 -6.62 -10.28 -38.05
N GLU A 44 -6.64 -10.96 -39.21
CA GLU A 44 -7.70 -11.91 -39.58
C GLU A 44 -7.79 -13.08 -38.57
N TRP A 45 -6.67 -13.45 -37.93
CA TRP A 45 -6.67 -14.47 -36.87
C TRP A 45 -7.46 -14.01 -35.65
N ALA A 46 -7.30 -12.75 -35.24
CA ALA A 46 -8.01 -12.18 -34.10
C ALA A 46 -9.51 -12.02 -34.39
N GLU A 47 -9.85 -11.56 -35.60
CA GLU A 47 -11.24 -11.42 -36.05
C GLU A 47 -11.97 -12.76 -36.06
N THR A 48 -11.30 -13.85 -36.48
CA THR A 48 -11.88 -15.20 -36.47
C THR A 48 -12.17 -15.72 -35.05
N HIS A 49 -11.54 -15.14 -34.03
CA HIS A 49 -11.72 -15.50 -32.61
C HIS A 49 -12.53 -14.45 -31.83
N ASP A 50 -13.21 -13.53 -32.51
CA ASP A 50 -14.00 -12.44 -31.92
C ASP A 50 -13.18 -11.52 -30.98
N ILE A 51 -11.87 -11.39 -31.22
CA ILE A 51 -10.99 -10.53 -30.42
C ILE A 51 -10.92 -9.14 -31.04
N PRO A 52 -11.11 -8.06 -30.24
CA PRO A 52 -10.97 -6.69 -30.71
C PRO A 52 -9.62 -6.40 -31.37
N THR A 53 -9.65 -5.79 -32.55
CA THR A 53 -8.46 -5.37 -33.28
C THR A 53 -8.31 -3.84 -33.32
N ARG A 54 -7.06 -3.36 -33.35
CA ARG A 54 -6.71 -1.96 -33.55
C ARG A 54 -5.55 -1.81 -34.53
N ILE A 55 -5.57 -0.75 -35.32
CA ILE A 55 -4.45 -0.36 -36.17
C ILE A 55 -4.02 1.04 -35.75
N VAL A 56 -2.79 1.15 -35.26
CA VAL A 56 -2.15 2.43 -34.93
C VAL A 56 -1.01 2.61 -35.91
N ARG A 57 -1.16 3.46 -36.93
CA ARG A 57 -0.14 3.57 -37.98
C ARG A 57 0.92 4.57 -37.56
N TRP A 58 2.19 4.18 -37.67
CA TRP A 58 3.33 5.10 -37.46
C TRP A 58 3.17 6.46 -38.16
N ARG A 59 2.62 6.46 -39.38
CA ARG A 59 2.47 7.65 -40.23
C ARG A 59 1.43 8.65 -39.71
N ASP A 60 0.56 8.22 -38.81
CA ASP A 60 -0.52 9.04 -38.26
C ASP A 60 -0.04 9.85 -37.04
N HIS A 61 1.23 9.67 -36.64
CA HIS A 61 1.82 10.31 -35.47
C HIS A 61 3.10 11.10 -35.83
N PRO A 62 3.35 12.23 -35.15
CA PRO A 62 4.47 13.11 -35.47
C PRO A 62 5.85 12.52 -35.12
N ASP A 63 5.92 11.65 -34.11
CA ASP A 63 7.16 11.06 -33.61
C ASP A 63 6.91 9.73 -32.88
N ARG A 64 8.01 9.12 -32.39
CA ARG A 64 8.00 7.82 -31.70
C ARG A 64 7.29 7.87 -30.36
N ALA A 65 7.40 8.96 -29.63
CA ALA A 65 6.77 9.10 -28.32
C ALA A 65 5.24 9.17 -28.49
N ALA A 66 4.75 9.98 -29.42
CA ALA A 66 3.33 10.10 -29.75
C ALA A 66 2.74 8.79 -30.28
N PHE A 67 3.46 8.10 -31.17
CA PHE A 67 3.07 6.77 -31.66
C PHE A 67 2.96 5.75 -30.53
N THR A 68 3.97 5.70 -29.66
CA THR A 68 4.02 4.75 -28.53
C THR A 68 2.94 5.07 -27.50
N ALA A 69 2.69 6.35 -27.21
CA ALA A 69 1.64 6.77 -26.30
C ALA A 69 0.24 6.39 -26.81
N ALA A 70 0.01 6.47 -28.12
CA ALA A 70 -1.25 6.02 -28.73
C ALA A 70 -1.45 4.50 -28.58
N ILE A 71 -0.40 3.70 -28.79
CA ILE A 71 -0.42 2.26 -28.51
C ILE A 71 -0.75 2.00 -27.04
N CYS A 72 -0.05 2.67 -26.11
CA CYS A 72 -0.28 2.49 -24.68
C CYS A 72 -1.72 2.83 -24.29
N GLY A 73 -2.29 3.89 -24.84
CA GLY A 73 -3.67 4.28 -24.58
C GLY A 73 -4.70 3.24 -25.04
N GLU A 74 -4.48 2.59 -26.19
CA GLU A 74 -5.33 1.47 -26.60
C GLU A 74 -5.16 0.27 -25.65
N VAL A 75 -3.93 -0.11 -25.30
CA VAL A 75 -3.67 -1.21 -24.37
C VAL A 75 -4.33 -0.98 -22.99
N GLU A 76 -4.21 0.24 -22.45
CA GLU A 76 -4.82 0.67 -21.18
C GLU A 76 -6.36 0.64 -21.25
N ALA A 77 -6.95 1.06 -22.37
CA ALA A 77 -8.40 1.07 -22.56
C ALA A 77 -9.03 -0.34 -22.48
N PHE A 78 -8.24 -1.38 -22.77
CA PHE A 78 -8.65 -2.78 -22.64
C PHE A 78 -8.23 -3.43 -21.31
N GLY A 79 -7.61 -2.66 -20.41
CA GLY A 79 -7.23 -3.14 -19.07
C GLY A 79 -6.18 -4.26 -19.10
N CYS A 80 -5.30 -4.27 -20.10
CA CYS A 80 -4.30 -5.33 -20.27
C CYS A 80 -3.22 -5.24 -19.18
N GLU A 81 -2.83 -6.39 -18.64
CA GLU A 81 -1.77 -6.52 -17.65
C GLU A 81 -0.38 -6.61 -18.31
N PHE A 82 -0.28 -7.37 -19.41
CA PHE A 82 0.96 -7.52 -20.21
C PHE A 82 0.79 -7.08 -21.66
N VAL A 83 1.89 -6.63 -22.25
CA VAL A 83 2.03 -6.32 -23.67
C VAL A 83 2.98 -7.34 -24.32
N VAL A 84 2.51 -8.04 -25.34
CA VAL A 84 3.22 -9.16 -25.97
C VAL A 84 3.57 -8.78 -27.41
N LEU A 85 4.87 -8.63 -27.70
CA LEU A 85 5.37 -8.26 -29.03
C LEU A 85 5.59 -9.49 -29.92
N ALA A 86 4.56 -9.88 -30.67
CA ALA A 86 4.56 -11.06 -31.54
C ALA A 86 5.01 -10.70 -32.97
N GLY A 87 6.30 -10.39 -33.15
CA GLY A 87 6.85 -9.96 -34.43
C GLY A 87 6.45 -8.51 -34.78
N PHE A 88 6.56 -7.63 -33.78
CA PHE A 88 6.28 -6.21 -33.91
C PHE A 88 7.54 -5.45 -34.35
N MET A 89 7.52 -4.88 -35.55
CA MET A 89 8.71 -4.34 -36.24
C MET A 89 8.99 -2.87 -35.90
N ARG A 90 8.64 -2.42 -34.69
CA ARG A 90 8.83 -1.03 -34.23
C ARG A 90 9.42 -1.02 -32.83
N ILE A 91 10.37 -0.11 -32.60
CA ILE A 91 10.92 0.16 -31.28
C ILE A 91 9.96 1.10 -30.54
N LEU A 92 9.52 0.69 -29.35
CA LEU A 92 8.68 1.52 -28.48
C LEU A 92 9.54 2.62 -27.82
N ALA A 93 8.98 3.81 -27.59
CA ALA A 93 9.63 4.87 -26.84
C ALA A 93 9.62 4.60 -25.32
N PRO A 94 10.48 5.26 -24.52
CA PRO A 94 10.56 5.07 -23.06
C PRO A 94 9.22 5.17 -22.32
N VAL A 95 8.29 5.99 -22.84
CA VAL A 95 6.91 6.12 -22.30
C VAL A 95 6.17 4.78 -22.19
N ALA A 96 6.48 3.77 -23.02
CA ALA A 96 5.89 2.44 -22.86
C ALA A 96 6.43 1.72 -21.62
N ILE A 97 7.72 1.83 -21.35
CA ILE A 97 8.38 1.19 -20.21
C ILE A 97 7.93 1.88 -18.91
N GLU A 98 7.75 3.20 -18.93
CA GLU A 98 7.20 3.97 -17.82
C GLU A 98 5.77 3.53 -17.46
N ARG A 99 4.93 3.24 -18.47
CA ARG A 99 3.53 2.82 -18.28
C ARG A 99 3.36 1.34 -17.98
N PHE A 100 4.23 0.50 -18.55
CA PHE A 100 4.21 -0.96 -18.41
C PHE A 100 5.56 -1.47 -17.91
N PRO A 101 6.01 -1.06 -16.70
CA PRO A 101 7.32 -1.46 -16.18
C PRO A 101 7.36 -2.97 -16.00
N GLU A 102 8.39 -3.61 -16.58
CA GLU A 102 8.60 -5.06 -16.55
C GLU A 102 7.45 -5.92 -17.15
N ARG A 103 6.52 -5.30 -17.89
CA ARG A 103 5.29 -5.96 -18.41
C ARG A 103 5.19 -6.01 -19.93
N ILE A 104 6.26 -5.63 -20.63
CA ILE A 104 6.35 -5.72 -22.10
C ILE A 104 7.29 -6.87 -22.44
N ILE A 105 6.77 -7.89 -23.12
CA ILE A 105 7.47 -9.14 -23.39
C ILE A 105 7.70 -9.29 -24.88
N ASN A 106 8.95 -9.44 -25.30
CA ASN A 106 9.34 -9.59 -26.70
C ASN A 106 9.91 -10.98 -26.99
N ILE A 107 9.73 -11.43 -28.23
CA ILE A 107 10.41 -12.61 -28.78
C ILE A 107 11.38 -12.18 -29.88
N HIS A 108 12.60 -12.72 -29.82
CA HIS A 108 13.70 -12.37 -30.69
C HIS A 108 14.35 -13.61 -31.32
N PRO A 109 14.63 -13.63 -32.64
CA PRO A 109 15.13 -14.80 -33.37
C PRO A 109 16.66 -14.97 -33.29
N SER A 110 17.24 -14.82 -32.09
CA SER A 110 18.60 -15.23 -31.77
C SER A 110 18.75 -15.55 -30.28
N LEU A 111 19.92 -16.03 -29.86
CA LEU A 111 20.32 -16.13 -28.46
C LEU A 111 20.92 -14.79 -27.99
N LEU A 112 20.09 -13.89 -27.46
CA LEU A 112 20.56 -12.64 -26.87
C LEU A 112 21.56 -12.90 -25.73
N PRO A 113 22.60 -12.06 -25.57
CA PRO A 113 22.82 -10.76 -26.24
C PRO A 113 23.43 -10.85 -27.65
N ALA A 114 23.61 -12.04 -28.22
CA ALA A 114 24.15 -12.18 -29.58
C ALA A 114 23.12 -11.80 -30.64
N PHE A 115 23.57 -11.03 -31.65
CA PHE A 115 22.78 -10.62 -32.82
C PHE A 115 21.47 -9.86 -32.46
N PRO A 116 21.55 -8.75 -31.71
CA PRO A 116 20.37 -7.90 -31.48
C PRO A 116 19.95 -7.18 -32.77
N GLY A 117 18.69 -6.77 -32.85
CA GLY A 117 18.15 -6.01 -33.96
C GLY A 117 17.53 -6.85 -35.09
N ALA A 118 17.06 -6.18 -36.13
CA ALA A 118 16.12 -6.74 -37.10
C ALA A 118 16.69 -7.80 -38.07
N HIS A 119 18.01 -8.02 -38.08
CA HIS A 119 18.71 -8.91 -39.03
C HIS A 119 19.41 -10.09 -38.33
N ALA A 120 18.91 -10.48 -37.16
CA ALA A 120 19.56 -11.45 -36.28
C ALA A 120 19.88 -12.80 -36.97
N VAL A 121 19.03 -13.27 -37.88
CA VAL A 121 19.22 -14.53 -38.61
C VAL A 121 20.34 -14.40 -39.65
N GLU A 122 20.31 -13.33 -40.44
CA GLU A 122 21.35 -13.04 -41.42
C GLU A 122 22.71 -12.78 -40.75
N ASP A 123 22.71 -12.09 -39.62
CA ASP A 123 23.92 -11.79 -38.85
C ASP A 123 24.53 -13.07 -38.24
N ALA A 124 23.71 -14.00 -37.75
CA ALA A 124 24.17 -15.30 -37.27
C ALA A 124 24.81 -16.13 -38.39
N LEU A 125 24.20 -16.16 -39.59
CA LEU A 125 24.78 -16.85 -40.76
C LEU A 125 26.08 -16.19 -41.22
N ALA A 126 26.13 -14.85 -41.27
CA ALA A 126 27.31 -14.11 -41.67
C ALA A 126 28.48 -14.28 -40.68
N ALA A 127 28.18 -14.42 -39.39
CA ALA A 127 29.17 -14.68 -38.36
C ALA A 127 29.74 -16.11 -38.39
N GLY A 128 29.08 -17.05 -39.09
CA GLY A 128 29.52 -18.44 -39.20
C GLY A 128 29.48 -19.20 -37.86
N VAL A 129 28.57 -18.81 -36.96
CA VAL A 129 28.36 -19.53 -35.69
C VAL A 129 27.68 -20.88 -35.96
N SER A 130 27.95 -21.87 -35.11
CA SER A 130 27.36 -23.21 -35.23
C SER A 130 25.94 -23.30 -34.66
N GLU A 131 25.53 -22.31 -33.88
CA GLU A 131 24.23 -22.25 -33.22
C GLU A 131 23.71 -20.81 -33.12
N THR A 132 22.38 -20.69 -33.14
CA THR A 132 21.63 -19.48 -32.80
C THR A 132 20.43 -19.93 -31.97
N GLY A 133 19.31 -19.21 -31.96
CA GLY A 133 18.15 -19.66 -31.23
C GLY A 133 17.01 -18.67 -31.24
N VAL A 134 16.18 -18.79 -30.21
CA VAL A 134 15.10 -17.86 -29.89
C VAL A 134 15.26 -17.40 -28.45
N THR A 135 14.98 -16.12 -28.21
CA THR A 135 14.95 -15.52 -26.87
C THR A 135 13.59 -14.88 -26.62
N VAL A 136 13.00 -15.16 -25.46
CA VAL A 136 11.90 -14.36 -24.90
C VAL A 136 12.45 -13.51 -23.76
N HIS A 137 12.22 -12.20 -23.80
CA HIS A 137 12.80 -11.27 -22.82
C HIS A 137 11.85 -10.12 -22.50
N VAL A 138 12.08 -9.47 -21.36
CA VAL A 138 11.42 -8.21 -20.99
C VAL A 138 12.01 -7.07 -21.83
N VAL A 139 11.19 -6.16 -22.31
CA VAL A 139 11.65 -4.98 -23.05
C VAL A 139 12.12 -3.90 -22.08
N VAL A 140 13.32 -3.38 -22.33
CA VAL A 140 13.91 -2.22 -21.67
C VAL A 140 14.22 -1.13 -22.71
N GLU A 141 14.82 -0.01 -22.29
CA GLU A 141 15.07 1.12 -23.18
C GLU A 141 16.06 0.76 -24.30
N ASP A 142 17.10 0.00 -23.95
CA ASP A 142 18.06 -0.54 -24.91
C ASP A 142 17.45 -1.73 -25.66
N VAL A 143 17.58 -1.69 -26.99
CA VAL A 143 17.01 -2.70 -27.90
C VAL A 143 17.62 -4.06 -27.59
N ASP A 144 16.74 -5.05 -27.36
CA ASP A 144 17.09 -6.46 -27.11
C ASP A 144 18.07 -6.68 -25.94
N ALA A 145 18.06 -5.78 -24.95
CA ALA A 145 19.00 -5.79 -23.82
C ALA A 145 18.33 -6.07 -22.46
N GLY A 146 17.04 -6.42 -22.45
CA GLY A 146 16.31 -6.61 -21.20
C GLY A 146 16.43 -8.02 -20.61
N PRO A 147 15.96 -8.22 -19.37
CA PRO A 147 16.01 -9.51 -18.69
C PRO A 147 15.46 -10.66 -19.54
N ILE A 148 16.28 -11.69 -19.75
CA ILE A 148 15.92 -12.90 -20.50
C ILE A 148 14.99 -13.75 -19.63
N LEU A 149 13.85 -14.13 -20.18
CA LEU A 149 12.85 -14.99 -19.53
C LEU A 149 13.02 -16.46 -19.94
N ALA A 150 13.31 -16.71 -21.22
CA ALA A 150 13.64 -18.06 -21.70
C ALA A 150 14.41 -18.00 -23.01
N GLN A 151 15.21 -19.04 -23.28
CA GLN A 151 15.93 -19.22 -24.54
C GLN A 151 15.90 -20.67 -25.01
N ARG A 152 16.01 -20.87 -26.33
CA ARG A 152 16.22 -22.20 -26.90
C ARG A 152 17.19 -22.14 -28.06
N SER A 153 18.22 -22.98 -28.02
CA SER A 153 19.23 -23.08 -29.08
C SER A 153 18.67 -23.77 -30.32
N VAL A 154 19.14 -23.35 -31.49
CA VAL A 154 18.83 -23.90 -32.80
C VAL A 154 20.15 -24.07 -33.55
N PRO A 155 20.50 -25.31 -33.98
CA PRO A 155 21.73 -25.53 -34.71
C PRO A 155 21.67 -24.91 -36.11
N ILE A 156 22.81 -24.37 -36.56
CA ILE A 156 23.00 -23.89 -37.93
C ILE A 156 23.72 -24.98 -38.72
N HIS A 157 23.13 -25.41 -39.82
CA HIS A 157 23.71 -26.43 -40.70
C HIS A 157 24.56 -25.79 -41.81
N PRO A 158 25.59 -26.49 -42.32
CA PRO A 158 26.49 -25.95 -43.36
C PRO A 158 25.79 -25.46 -44.64
N ASP A 159 24.61 -26.00 -44.95
CA ASP A 159 23.82 -25.68 -46.15
C ASP A 159 22.56 -24.84 -45.84
N ASP A 160 22.48 -24.25 -44.64
CA ASP A 160 21.37 -23.36 -44.28
C ASP A 160 21.47 -22.01 -45.03
N ASP A 161 20.33 -21.60 -45.60
CA ASP A 161 20.09 -20.22 -46.02
C ASP A 161 19.21 -19.51 -44.96
N ALA A 162 19.04 -18.20 -45.08
CA ALA A 162 18.27 -17.40 -44.11
C ALA A 162 16.83 -17.92 -43.95
N ASP A 163 16.18 -18.33 -45.03
CA ASP A 163 14.81 -18.84 -45.00
C ASP A 163 14.71 -20.17 -44.24
N ARG A 164 15.62 -21.11 -44.50
CA ARG A 164 15.66 -22.41 -43.80
C ARG A 164 15.98 -22.26 -42.32
N LEU A 165 16.96 -21.42 -41.99
CA LEU A 165 17.32 -21.16 -40.59
C LEU A 165 16.18 -20.47 -39.86
N HIS A 166 15.58 -19.42 -40.46
CA HIS A 166 14.46 -18.71 -39.87
C HIS A 166 13.24 -19.62 -39.66
N ALA A 167 12.94 -20.52 -40.61
CA ALA A 167 11.87 -21.50 -40.43
C ALA A 167 12.10 -22.42 -39.22
N ARG A 168 13.35 -22.87 -39.00
CA ARG A 168 13.73 -23.70 -37.85
C ARG A 168 13.65 -22.93 -36.53
N ILE A 169 14.02 -21.65 -36.52
CA ILE A 169 13.85 -20.76 -35.36
C ILE A 169 12.37 -20.55 -35.06
N GLN A 170 11.55 -20.28 -36.08
CA GLN A 170 10.10 -20.08 -35.92
C GLN A 170 9.40 -21.29 -35.31
N GLU A 171 9.83 -22.52 -35.62
CA GLU A 171 9.29 -23.71 -34.95
C GLU A 171 9.51 -23.66 -33.43
N GLN A 172 10.66 -23.14 -32.99
CA GLN A 172 10.94 -22.95 -31.57
C GLN A 172 10.18 -21.75 -30.99
N GLU A 173 10.04 -20.65 -31.72
CA GLU A 173 9.21 -19.50 -31.30
C GLU A 173 7.77 -19.91 -31.00
N HIS A 174 7.19 -20.72 -31.88
CA HIS A 174 5.80 -21.17 -31.80
C HIS A 174 5.51 -22.03 -30.58
N SER A 175 6.54 -22.64 -29.99
CA SER A 175 6.45 -23.44 -28.77
C SER A 175 6.84 -22.62 -27.55
N LEU A 176 7.95 -21.89 -27.60
CA LEU A 176 8.52 -21.21 -26.45
C LEU A 176 7.68 -20.00 -26.04
N TYR A 177 7.19 -19.22 -26.99
CA TYR A 177 6.54 -17.95 -26.68
C TYR A 177 5.24 -18.12 -25.92
N PRO A 178 4.27 -18.95 -26.38
CA PRO A 178 3.02 -19.12 -25.64
C PRO A 178 3.22 -19.73 -24.26
N ALA A 179 4.21 -20.62 -24.09
CA ALA A 179 4.55 -21.20 -22.80
C ALA A 179 5.02 -20.12 -21.81
N VAL A 180 5.94 -19.25 -22.24
CA VAL A 180 6.43 -18.14 -21.40
C VAL A 180 5.29 -17.17 -21.03
N ILE A 181 4.42 -16.82 -21.97
CA ILE A 181 3.29 -15.93 -21.66
C ILE A 181 2.29 -16.61 -20.69
N ASP A 182 2.05 -17.92 -20.83
CA ASP A 182 1.22 -18.67 -19.89
C ASP A 182 1.83 -18.70 -18.48
N ASP A 183 3.13 -18.97 -18.40
CA ASP A 183 3.84 -19.06 -17.13
C ASP A 183 3.86 -17.68 -16.41
N LEU A 184 4.01 -16.57 -17.16
CA LEU A 184 3.89 -15.21 -16.61
C LEU A 184 2.48 -14.94 -16.08
N ALA A 185 1.45 -15.29 -16.86
CA ALA A 185 0.06 -15.08 -16.47
C ALA A 185 -0.36 -15.93 -15.26
N ARG A 186 0.24 -17.11 -15.07
CA ARG A 186 0.03 -17.93 -13.88
C ARG A 186 0.79 -17.45 -12.66
N GLN A 187 1.72 -16.50 -12.83
CA GLN A 187 2.77 -16.18 -11.86
C GLN A 187 3.59 -17.43 -11.50
N THR A 188 3.71 -18.36 -12.45
CA THR A 188 4.47 -19.62 -12.33
C THR A 188 5.67 -19.60 -13.26
N LEU A 189 6.13 -18.44 -13.72
CA LEU A 189 7.41 -18.32 -14.40
C LEU A 189 8.56 -18.38 -13.39
N ASP A 190 8.52 -19.45 -12.61
CA ASP A 190 9.68 -20.20 -12.19
C ASP A 190 9.78 -21.35 -13.21
N GLU A 191 10.94 -21.50 -13.86
CA GLU A 191 11.33 -22.76 -14.50
C GLU A 191 10.58 -23.30 -15.72
N ARG A 192 10.93 -22.81 -16.93
CA ARG A 192 11.05 -23.69 -18.10
C ARG A 192 12.36 -23.43 -18.84
N VAL A 193 13.25 -24.41 -18.68
CA VAL A 193 14.67 -24.46 -19.04
C VAL A 193 14.89 -24.50 -20.56
N SER A 194 16.03 -23.97 -21.00
CA SER A 194 16.62 -24.27 -22.31
C SER A 194 16.91 -25.78 -22.43
N ASP A 195 16.02 -26.53 -23.06
CA ASP A 195 16.30 -27.88 -23.52
C ASP A 195 17.26 -27.85 -24.71
N THR A 196 18.55 -28.08 -24.46
CA THR A 196 19.48 -28.77 -25.37
C THR A 196 20.49 -29.54 -24.53
N GLU A 197 20.63 -30.83 -24.81
CA GLU A 197 21.65 -31.70 -24.22
C GLU A 197 23.06 -31.12 -24.48
N GLY A 198 23.66 -30.56 -23.43
CA GLY A 198 24.98 -29.94 -23.44
C GLY A 198 25.09 -28.91 -22.30
N GLU A 199 25.27 -29.39 -21.06
CA GLU A 199 25.57 -28.62 -19.84
C GLU A 199 24.94 -27.21 -19.75
N SER A 200 23.63 -27.20 -19.44
CA SER A 200 22.87 -26.02 -18.99
C SER A 200 23.51 -25.38 -17.75
N MET A 201 23.99 -24.15 -17.89
CA MET A 201 24.25 -23.26 -16.76
C MET A 201 22.94 -22.57 -16.38
N SER A 202 22.09 -23.29 -15.65
CA SER A 202 20.93 -22.74 -14.94
C SER A 202 21.36 -21.55 -14.05
N ASP A 203 20.58 -20.46 -14.00
CA ASP A 203 20.78 -19.39 -13.01
C ASP A 203 20.45 -19.86 -11.57
N ARG A 204 19.93 -21.09 -11.47
CA ARG A 204 19.58 -21.71 -10.22
C ARG A 204 20.80 -22.15 -9.46
N ILE A 205 20.75 -21.81 -8.17
CA ILE A 205 21.75 -22.24 -7.21
C ILE A 205 21.09 -23.32 -6.36
N PRO A 206 21.55 -24.58 -6.50
CA PRO A 206 21.06 -25.68 -5.68
C PRO A 206 21.28 -25.37 -4.21
N ILE A 207 20.25 -25.59 -3.40
CA ILE A 207 20.36 -25.45 -1.94
C ILE A 207 21.06 -26.71 -1.44
N LYS A 208 22.33 -26.62 -1.06
CA LYS A 208 23.09 -27.77 -0.52
C LYS A 208 23.23 -27.70 0.99
N ARG A 209 23.29 -26.48 1.53
CA ARG A 209 23.45 -26.25 2.97
C ARG A 209 22.54 -25.11 3.43
N ALA A 210 21.74 -25.37 4.46
CA ALA A 210 20.77 -24.42 5.00
C ALA A 210 21.04 -24.12 6.48
N LEU A 211 21.00 -22.85 6.87
CA LEU A 211 21.10 -22.41 8.26
C LEU A 211 19.74 -21.95 8.78
N LEU A 212 19.19 -22.68 9.76
CA LEU A 212 17.88 -22.43 10.36
C LEU A 212 18.04 -21.92 11.80
N SER A 213 17.52 -20.73 12.07
CA SER A 213 17.51 -20.12 13.41
C SER A 213 16.27 -19.27 13.58
N VAL A 214 15.17 -19.89 14.01
CA VAL A 214 13.84 -19.27 14.10
C VAL A 214 13.33 -19.22 15.53
N SER A 215 12.71 -18.10 15.88
CA SER A 215 11.90 -17.91 17.08
C SER A 215 10.52 -18.53 16.91
N ASP A 216 9.78 -18.10 15.88
CA ASP A 216 8.51 -18.70 15.45
C ASP A 216 8.78 -19.99 14.66
N LYS A 217 8.20 -21.09 15.14
CA LYS A 217 8.42 -22.45 14.64
C LYS A 217 7.29 -22.92 13.71
N THR A 218 6.36 -22.04 13.37
CA THR A 218 5.26 -22.35 12.45
C THR A 218 5.82 -22.89 11.13
N GLY A 219 5.37 -24.07 10.71
CA GLY A 219 5.80 -24.75 9.47
C GLY A 219 7.25 -25.28 9.47
N LEU A 220 8.00 -25.14 10.57
CA LEU A 220 9.43 -25.50 10.61
C LEU A 220 9.68 -27.00 10.38
N ALA A 221 8.81 -27.86 10.93
CA ALA A 221 8.94 -29.31 10.77
C ALA A 221 8.79 -29.74 9.31
N ASP A 222 7.80 -29.19 8.60
CA ASP A 222 7.53 -29.50 7.19
C ASP A 222 8.67 -29.00 6.30
N LEU A 223 9.15 -27.77 6.55
CA LEU A 223 10.31 -27.22 5.85
C LEU A 223 11.58 -28.07 6.09
N GLY A 224 11.84 -28.44 7.34
CA GLY A 224 12.99 -29.28 7.70
C GLY A 224 12.95 -30.65 7.05
N ALA A 225 11.78 -31.29 7.02
CA ALA A 225 11.59 -32.58 6.37
C ALA A 225 11.82 -32.50 4.85
N ALA A 226 11.32 -31.44 4.19
CA ALA A 226 11.53 -31.23 2.76
C ALA A 226 13.01 -30.99 2.42
N LEU A 227 13.70 -30.16 3.20
CA LEU A 227 15.15 -29.92 3.06
C LEU A 227 15.94 -31.22 3.22
N ALA A 228 15.64 -32.02 4.25
CA ALA A 228 16.30 -33.29 4.48
C ALA A 228 16.02 -34.31 3.35
N ALA A 229 14.79 -34.37 2.85
CA ALA A 229 14.42 -35.23 1.74
C ALA A 229 15.14 -34.86 0.43
N ALA A 230 15.44 -33.57 0.24
CA ALA A 230 16.25 -33.06 -0.87
C ALA A 230 17.78 -33.23 -0.65
N GLY A 231 18.20 -33.83 0.47
CA GLY A 231 19.62 -34.06 0.78
C GLY A 231 20.37 -32.80 1.23
N VAL A 232 19.65 -31.76 1.66
CA VAL A 232 20.26 -30.52 2.17
C VAL A 232 20.84 -30.76 3.56
N GLU A 233 22.08 -30.32 3.78
CA GLU A 233 22.68 -30.31 5.11
C GLU A 233 22.10 -29.15 5.94
N ILE A 234 21.40 -29.48 7.02
CA ILE A 234 20.72 -28.50 7.88
C ILE A 234 21.60 -28.16 9.08
N ILE A 235 22.01 -26.90 9.20
CA ILE A 235 22.60 -26.33 10.41
C ILE A 235 21.50 -25.65 11.20
N ALA A 236 21.40 -25.92 12.50
CA ALA A 236 20.37 -25.29 13.34
C ALA A 236 20.90 -24.75 14.67
N SER A 237 20.30 -23.64 15.13
CA SER A 237 20.63 -23.03 16.44
C SER A 237 19.76 -23.62 17.56
N GLY A 238 20.27 -23.64 18.80
CA GLY A 238 19.65 -24.17 20.03
C GLY A 238 18.20 -24.69 19.94
N GLY A 239 17.22 -23.83 20.19
CA GLY A 239 15.80 -24.21 20.21
C GLY A 239 15.24 -24.67 18.85
N THR A 240 15.77 -24.16 17.74
CA THR A 240 15.42 -24.62 16.39
C THR A 240 15.94 -26.03 16.13
N SER A 241 17.17 -26.34 16.56
CA SER A 241 17.78 -27.66 16.46
C SER A 241 16.95 -28.71 17.22
N ARG A 242 16.53 -28.39 18.45
CA ARG A 242 15.67 -29.28 19.24
C ARG A 242 14.34 -29.56 18.54
N ALA A 243 13.67 -28.53 18.03
CA ALA A 243 12.38 -28.69 17.37
C ALA A 243 12.46 -29.55 16.10
N LEU A 244 13.54 -29.40 15.32
CA LEU A 244 13.79 -30.23 14.13
C LEU A 244 14.11 -31.69 14.50
N GLN A 245 14.92 -31.92 15.54
CA GLN A 245 15.23 -33.26 16.03
C GLN A 245 13.98 -33.98 16.57
N GLU A 246 13.10 -33.27 17.27
CA GLU A 246 11.80 -33.80 17.73
C GLU A 246 10.89 -34.19 16.55
N ALA A 247 11.02 -33.52 15.41
CA ALA A 247 10.34 -33.86 14.16
C ALA A 247 11.05 -34.97 13.35
N GLY A 248 12.15 -35.54 13.85
CA GLY A 248 12.91 -36.60 13.19
C GLY A 248 13.83 -36.11 12.07
N VAL A 249 14.17 -34.82 12.04
CA VAL A 249 15.08 -34.22 11.07
C VAL A 249 16.50 -34.17 11.67
N ASP A 250 17.45 -34.77 10.96
CA ASP A 250 18.87 -34.71 11.32
C ASP A 250 19.43 -33.30 11.08
N VAL A 251 20.14 -32.76 12.07
CA VAL A 251 20.70 -31.40 12.03
C VAL A 251 22.10 -31.36 12.63
N VAL A 252 22.94 -30.47 12.08
CA VAL A 252 24.23 -30.10 12.64
C VAL A 252 24.03 -28.89 13.56
N ALA A 253 24.49 -28.96 14.81
CA ALA A 253 24.35 -27.83 15.72
C ALA A 253 25.35 -26.72 15.36
N VAL A 254 24.97 -25.45 15.52
CA VAL A 254 25.88 -24.30 15.31
C VAL A 254 27.21 -24.42 16.11
N PRO A 255 27.22 -24.88 17.38
CA PRO A 255 28.47 -25.11 18.11
C PRO A 255 29.42 -26.11 17.43
N ASP A 256 28.89 -27.13 16.74
CA ASP A 256 29.70 -28.13 16.05
C ASP A 256 30.36 -27.54 14.79
N VAL A 257 29.68 -26.62 14.11
CA VAL A 257 30.26 -25.88 12.98
C VAL A 257 31.32 -24.89 13.45
N THR A 258 31.03 -24.14 14.50
CA THR A 258 31.91 -23.06 14.97
C THR A 258 33.13 -23.58 15.74
N GLY A 259 32.94 -24.65 16.53
CA GLY A 259 33.90 -25.10 17.54
C GLY A 259 33.92 -24.22 18.80
N ALA A 260 33.00 -23.26 18.91
CA ALA A 260 32.89 -22.35 20.04
C ALA A 260 31.76 -22.80 20.99
N PRO A 261 31.99 -22.77 22.33
CA PRO A 261 30.94 -23.09 23.28
C PRO A 261 29.87 -21.99 23.32
N GLU A 262 28.67 -22.35 23.76
CA GLU A 262 27.64 -21.35 24.07
C GLU A 262 28.08 -20.51 25.29
N MET A 263 27.98 -19.18 25.16
CA MET A 263 28.41 -18.24 26.20
C MET A 263 27.46 -17.03 26.28
N LEU A 264 27.49 -16.32 27.41
CA LEU A 264 26.66 -15.12 27.67
C LEU A 264 25.15 -15.36 27.46
N GLY A 265 24.63 -16.51 27.88
CA GLY A 265 23.22 -16.87 27.70
C GLY A 265 22.81 -17.03 26.23
N GLY A 266 23.76 -17.33 25.33
CA GLY A 266 23.50 -17.54 23.90
C GLY A 266 23.53 -16.27 23.05
N ARG A 267 23.86 -15.11 23.64
CA ARG A 267 23.88 -13.79 22.94
C ARG A 267 24.82 -13.71 21.73
N VAL A 268 25.90 -14.50 21.73
CA VAL A 268 26.96 -14.43 20.68
C VAL A 268 27.07 -15.73 19.86
N LYS A 269 26.09 -16.63 19.95
CA LYS A 269 26.18 -18.01 19.42
C LYS A 269 26.38 -18.08 17.89
N THR A 270 25.85 -17.12 17.12
CA THR A 270 25.98 -17.09 15.66
C THR A 270 26.93 -16.02 15.14
N LEU A 271 27.45 -15.16 16.01
CA LEU A 271 28.38 -14.06 15.68
C LEU A 271 29.80 -14.60 15.50
N HIS A 272 29.98 -15.47 14.51
CA HIS A 272 31.23 -16.20 14.29
C HIS A 272 31.65 -16.16 12.81
N PRO A 273 32.97 -16.01 12.49
CA PRO A 273 33.45 -15.99 11.12
C PRO A 273 33.10 -17.24 10.30
N LYS A 274 33.06 -18.43 10.93
CA LYS A 274 32.61 -19.66 10.24
C LYS A 274 31.14 -19.65 9.81
N ILE A 275 30.29 -18.85 10.46
CA ILE A 275 28.89 -18.68 10.06
C ILE A 275 28.80 -17.55 9.03
N HIS A 276 29.29 -16.36 9.36
CA HIS A 276 29.19 -15.20 8.48
C HIS A 276 30.03 -15.32 7.21
N GLY A 277 31.19 -15.98 7.26
CA GLY A 277 32.00 -16.29 6.09
C GLY A 277 31.30 -17.25 5.14
N ALA A 278 30.63 -18.27 5.67
CA ALA A 278 29.84 -19.21 4.88
C ALA A 278 28.66 -18.53 4.16
N ILE A 279 28.06 -17.52 4.78
CA ILE A 279 26.95 -16.72 4.22
C ILE A 279 27.47 -15.66 3.23
N LEU A 280 28.52 -14.91 3.58
CA LEU A 280 28.95 -13.71 2.85
C LEU A 280 29.93 -13.99 1.69
N ALA A 281 30.54 -15.16 1.64
CA ALA A 281 31.46 -15.50 0.56
C ALA A 281 30.71 -15.47 -0.79
N ASP A 282 31.14 -14.54 -1.64
CA ASP A 282 30.80 -14.51 -3.06
C ASP A 282 31.68 -15.52 -3.78
N THR A 283 31.12 -16.68 -4.11
CA THR A 283 31.84 -17.81 -4.71
C THR A 283 32.15 -17.61 -6.20
N SER A 284 31.67 -16.52 -6.82
CA SER A 284 32.15 -16.12 -8.15
C SER A 284 33.56 -15.54 -8.10
N GLN A 285 34.00 -15.07 -6.92
CA GLN A 285 35.33 -14.54 -6.69
C GLN A 285 36.28 -15.63 -6.21
N ALA A 286 37.30 -15.95 -7.02
CA ALA A 286 38.28 -16.99 -6.70
C ALA A 286 38.97 -16.78 -5.35
N GLY A 287 39.22 -15.52 -4.95
CA GLY A 287 39.82 -15.18 -3.65
C GLY A 287 38.98 -15.65 -2.46
N HIS A 288 37.66 -15.43 -2.51
CA HIS A 288 36.77 -15.88 -1.44
C HIS A 288 36.68 -17.40 -1.35
N VAL A 289 36.74 -18.10 -2.48
CA VAL A 289 36.77 -19.58 -2.50
C VAL A 289 38.04 -20.11 -1.84
N VAL A 290 39.19 -19.47 -2.09
CA VAL A 290 40.45 -19.79 -1.40
C VAL A 290 40.33 -19.56 0.10
N ASP A 291 39.80 -18.39 0.52
CA ASP A 291 39.61 -18.08 1.94
C ASP A 291 38.71 -19.10 2.66
N LEU A 292 37.61 -19.52 2.01
CA LEU A 292 36.73 -20.56 2.54
C LEU A 292 37.47 -21.89 2.74
N ASN A 293 38.23 -22.33 1.72
CA ASN A 293 38.96 -23.59 1.77
C ASN A 293 40.06 -23.58 2.84
N ASP A 294 40.85 -22.51 2.92
CA ASP A 294 41.95 -22.36 3.88
C ASP A 294 41.46 -22.37 5.34
N GLN A 295 40.24 -21.87 5.58
CA GLN A 295 39.62 -21.83 6.90
C GLN A 295 38.71 -23.04 7.19
N GLY A 296 38.56 -23.97 6.24
CA GLY A 296 37.66 -25.12 6.37
C GLY A 296 36.19 -24.72 6.53
N ILE A 297 35.77 -23.66 5.84
CA ILE A 297 34.39 -23.13 5.90
C ILE A 297 33.62 -23.61 4.68
N VAL A 298 32.50 -24.29 4.92
CA VAL A 298 31.56 -24.69 3.88
C VAL A 298 30.49 -23.62 3.72
N ALA A 299 30.23 -23.24 2.48
CA ALA A 299 29.33 -22.16 2.14
C ALA A 299 27.85 -22.53 2.41
N ILE A 300 27.02 -21.54 2.77
CA ILE A 300 25.58 -21.69 3.04
C ILE A 300 24.78 -21.09 1.88
N ASP A 301 23.73 -21.77 1.41
CA ASP A 301 22.93 -21.36 0.25
C ASP A 301 21.54 -20.84 0.66
N LEU A 302 21.05 -21.27 1.82
CA LEU A 302 19.77 -20.83 2.39
C LEU A 302 19.93 -20.43 3.85
N VAL A 303 19.41 -19.27 4.23
CA VAL A 303 19.27 -18.84 5.62
C VAL A 303 17.79 -18.66 5.94
N VAL A 304 17.30 -19.35 6.97
CA VAL A 304 15.92 -19.22 7.47
C VAL A 304 16.00 -18.67 8.89
N CYS A 305 15.62 -17.42 9.06
CA CYS A 305 15.79 -16.72 10.33
C CYS A 305 14.66 -15.70 10.53
N ASN A 306 13.82 -15.92 11.54
CA ASN A 306 12.86 -14.93 12.05
C ASN A 306 13.26 -14.49 13.46
N LEU A 307 12.96 -13.25 13.79
CA LEU A 307 13.49 -12.57 14.97
C LEU A 307 12.69 -12.88 16.24
N TYR A 308 13.27 -12.54 17.39
CA TYR A 308 12.57 -12.59 18.67
C TYR A 308 11.35 -11.66 18.64
N PRO A 309 10.25 -12.01 19.35
CA PRO A 309 8.99 -11.29 19.27
C PRO A 309 9.04 -10.01 20.14
N PHE A 310 9.93 -9.08 19.79
CA PHE A 310 10.15 -7.83 20.53
C PHE A 310 8.85 -7.05 20.73
N GLU A 311 8.10 -6.83 19.64
CA GLU A 311 6.80 -6.15 19.65
C GLU A 311 5.79 -6.80 20.59
N ALA A 312 5.65 -8.12 20.54
CA ALA A 312 4.74 -8.84 21.42
C ALA A 312 5.20 -8.78 22.89
N THR A 313 6.51 -8.73 23.13
CA THR A 313 7.10 -8.56 24.48
C THR A 313 6.79 -7.18 25.05
N VAL A 314 6.89 -6.13 24.23
CA VAL A 314 6.48 -4.76 24.60
C VAL A 314 4.97 -4.70 24.85
N ALA A 315 4.16 -5.22 23.94
CA ALA A 315 2.70 -5.23 24.06
C ALA A 315 2.20 -6.00 25.30
N ALA A 316 2.93 -7.03 25.74
CA ALA A 316 2.64 -7.77 26.96
C ALA A 316 3.00 -7.01 28.26
N GLY A 317 3.54 -5.79 28.18
CA GLY A 317 3.87 -4.97 29.34
C GLY A 317 5.00 -5.53 30.20
N LYS A 318 5.97 -6.22 29.57
CA LYS A 318 7.09 -6.84 30.29
C LYS A 318 8.02 -5.79 30.90
N PRO A 319 8.71 -6.11 32.02
CA PRO A 319 9.74 -5.26 32.60
C PRO A 319 10.84 -4.89 31.59
N ALA A 320 11.45 -3.71 31.75
CA ALA A 320 12.41 -3.17 30.79
C ALA A 320 13.63 -4.08 30.56
N ASP A 321 14.11 -4.77 31.59
CA ASP A 321 15.19 -5.76 31.47
C ASP A 321 14.78 -6.96 30.61
N GLU A 322 13.56 -7.50 30.78
CA GLU A 322 13.03 -8.55 29.91
C GLU A 322 12.86 -8.10 28.44
N VAL A 323 12.46 -6.84 28.22
CA VAL A 323 12.37 -6.26 26.85
C VAL A 323 13.76 -6.15 26.22
N VAL A 324 14.76 -5.69 26.98
CA VAL A 324 16.15 -5.59 26.51
C VAL A 324 16.74 -6.97 26.18
N GLU A 325 16.45 -8.02 26.96
CA GLU A 325 16.87 -9.38 26.63
C GLU A 325 16.24 -9.92 25.33
N ASN A 326 15.11 -9.36 24.89
CA ASN A 326 14.46 -9.72 23.63
C ASN A 326 15.01 -8.98 22.40
N ILE A 327 16.01 -8.09 22.56
CA ILE A 327 16.71 -7.47 21.45
C ILE A 327 17.69 -8.48 20.83
N ASP A 328 17.25 -9.15 19.76
CA ASP A 328 18.11 -10.03 18.97
C ASP A 328 19.25 -9.28 18.24
N ILE A 329 20.46 -9.81 18.38
CA ILE A 329 21.68 -9.33 17.71
C ILE A 329 22.10 -10.28 16.58
N GLY A 330 22.05 -11.58 16.85
CA GLY A 330 22.51 -12.61 15.93
C GLY A 330 21.58 -12.77 14.73
N GLY A 331 20.27 -12.71 14.96
CA GLY A 331 19.25 -12.80 13.90
C GLY A 331 19.42 -11.71 12.84
N PRO A 332 19.37 -10.41 13.20
CA PRO A 332 19.53 -9.33 12.22
C PRO A 332 20.88 -9.37 11.50
N ALA A 333 21.96 -9.75 12.19
CA ALA A 333 23.28 -9.90 11.57
C ALA A 333 23.28 -11.00 10.49
N MET A 334 22.68 -12.16 10.74
CA MET A 334 22.58 -13.26 9.77
C MET A 334 21.67 -12.89 8.60
N ILE A 335 20.50 -12.31 8.88
CA ILE A 335 19.53 -11.89 7.86
C ILE A 335 20.18 -10.88 6.90
N ARG A 336 20.81 -9.82 7.43
CA ARG A 336 21.47 -8.79 6.62
C ARG A 336 22.66 -9.35 5.84
N ALA A 337 23.41 -10.29 6.42
CA ALA A 337 24.52 -10.94 5.74
C ALA A 337 24.04 -11.75 4.52
N ALA A 338 22.97 -12.53 4.68
CA ALA A 338 22.40 -13.33 3.61
C ALA A 338 21.75 -12.44 2.53
N ALA A 339 20.95 -11.45 2.93
CA ALA A 339 20.33 -10.49 2.02
C ALA A 339 21.35 -9.69 1.20
N LYS A 340 22.48 -9.28 1.81
CA LYS A 340 23.59 -8.65 1.10
C LYS A 340 24.14 -9.56 0.00
N ASN A 341 24.25 -10.86 0.26
CA ASN A 341 24.80 -11.84 -0.67
C ASN A 341 23.72 -12.57 -1.50
N HIS A 342 22.59 -11.91 -1.78
CA HIS A 342 21.47 -12.51 -2.52
C HIS A 342 21.80 -12.94 -3.95
N ALA A 343 22.91 -12.49 -4.52
CA ALA A 343 23.44 -13.06 -5.76
C ALA A 343 23.63 -14.59 -5.66
N ARG A 344 23.89 -15.08 -4.44
CA ARG A 344 24.14 -16.49 -4.13
C ARG A 344 23.16 -17.10 -3.12
N VAL A 345 22.82 -16.37 -2.06
CA VAL A 345 22.15 -16.92 -0.86
C VAL A 345 20.69 -16.50 -0.80
N ALA A 346 19.78 -17.45 -0.61
CA ALA A 346 18.38 -17.18 -0.30
C ALA A 346 18.20 -16.89 1.19
N VAL A 347 17.35 -15.92 1.55
CA VAL A 347 17.07 -15.56 2.95
C VAL A 347 15.58 -15.49 3.22
N VAL A 348 15.09 -16.27 4.19
CA VAL A 348 13.68 -16.30 4.57
C VAL A 348 13.50 -15.79 5.98
N THR A 349 12.66 -14.77 6.14
CA THR A 349 12.37 -14.13 7.43
C THR A 349 10.96 -14.37 7.96
N SER A 350 10.08 -14.99 7.17
CA SER A 350 8.70 -15.31 7.54
C SER A 350 8.31 -16.72 7.10
N PRO A 351 7.53 -17.48 7.90
CA PRO A 351 6.92 -18.74 7.47
C PRO A 351 6.07 -18.62 6.19
N GLU A 352 5.51 -17.44 5.93
CA GLU A 352 4.70 -17.18 4.73
C GLU A 352 5.50 -17.33 3.43
N SER A 353 6.84 -17.20 3.49
CA SER A 353 7.72 -17.37 2.34
C SER A 353 8.28 -18.80 2.23
N TYR A 354 7.91 -19.74 3.11
CA TYR A 354 8.32 -21.15 3.00
C TYR A 354 7.88 -21.80 1.69
N PRO A 355 6.66 -21.56 1.16
CA PRO A 355 6.25 -22.12 -0.13
C PRO A 355 7.20 -21.76 -1.29
N VAL A 356 7.82 -20.57 -1.28
CA VAL A 356 8.81 -20.17 -2.30
C VAL A 356 10.02 -21.10 -2.25
N VAL A 357 10.58 -21.35 -1.06
CA VAL A 357 11.72 -22.26 -0.91
C VAL A 357 11.36 -23.70 -1.25
N LEU A 358 10.16 -24.15 -0.89
CA LEU A 358 9.69 -25.51 -1.21
C LEU A 358 9.52 -25.72 -2.72
N GLY A 359 9.00 -24.70 -3.43
CA GLY A 359 8.97 -24.68 -4.90
C GLY A 359 10.38 -24.76 -5.47
N ALA A 360 11.26 -23.84 -5.08
CA ALA A 360 12.66 -23.80 -5.51
C ALA A 360 13.43 -25.10 -5.24
N LEU A 361 13.13 -25.83 -4.16
CA LEU A 361 13.75 -27.14 -3.89
C LEU A 361 13.33 -28.21 -4.89
N ALA A 362 12.04 -28.26 -5.27
CA ALA A 362 11.52 -29.22 -6.25
C ALA A 362 12.10 -28.97 -7.65
N ASP A 363 12.33 -27.69 -7.92
CA ASP A 363 12.87 -27.11 -9.13
C ASP A 363 14.41 -27.30 -9.26
N GLY A 364 15.10 -27.51 -8.13
CA GLY A 364 16.54 -27.84 -8.10
C GLY A 364 17.45 -26.70 -7.66
N GLY A 365 16.89 -25.63 -7.11
CA GLY A 365 17.61 -24.50 -6.54
C GLY A 365 16.83 -23.20 -6.62
N THR A 366 17.36 -22.13 -6.05
CA THR A 366 16.73 -20.80 -6.16
C THR A 366 17.23 -20.04 -7.38
N THR A 367 16.39 -19.24 -8.03
CA THR A 367 16.78 -18.29 -9.08
C THR A 367 17.31 -16.98 -8.50
N MET A 368 17.95 -16.14 -9.33
CA MET A 368 18.36 -14.80 -8.89
C MET A 368 17.17 -13.91 -8.51
N TYR A 369 16.05 -14.05 -9.23
CA TYR A 369 14.83 -13.29 -8.97
C TYR A 369 14.25 -13.60 -7.58
N GLU A 370 14.09 -14.89 -7.26
CA GLU A 370 13.59 -15.33 -5.95
C GLU A 370 14.49 -14.84 -4.82
N ARG A 371 15.82 -14.98 -4.95
CA ARG A 371 16.77 -14.52 -3.92
C ARG A 371 16.70 -13.02 -3.72
N ARG A 372 16.58 -12.23 -4.81
CA ARG A 372 16.46 -10.76 -4.72
C ARG A 372 15.17 -10.35 -4.03
N ARG A 373 14.03 -10.96 -4.39
CA ARG A 373 12.74 -10.73 -3.72
C ARG A 373 12.85 -11.02 -2.21
N LEU A 374 13.36 -12.19 -1.86
CA LEU A 374 13.59 -12.61 -0.49
C LEU A 374 14.53 -11.66 0.28
N ALA A 375 15.56 -11.13 -0.38
CA ALA A 375 16.45 -10.13 0.21
C ALA A 375 15.76 -8.77 0.45
N THR A 376 14.84 -8.36 -0.43
CA THR A 376 14.01 -7.17 -0.21
C THR A 376 13.09 -7.35 1.00
N GLU A 377 12.43 -8.51 1.12
CA GLU A 377 11.62 -8.87 2.30
C GLU A 377 12.48 -8.88 3.59
N ALA A 378 13.70 -9.41 3.52
CA ALA A 378 14.64 -9.46 4.64
C ALA A 378 15.07 -8.08 5.15
N PHE A 379 15.43 -7.14 4.27
CA PHE A 379 15.78 -5.78 4.70
C PHE A 379 14.58 -5.01 5.26
N ALA A 380 13.39 -5.20 4.69
CA ALA A 380 12.15 -4.64 5.25
C ALA A 380 11.88 -5.18 6.66
N HIS A 381 12.04 -6.49 6.87
CA HIS A 381 11.88 -7.14 8.18
C HIS A 381 12.83 -6.55 9.23
N THR A 382 14.12 -6.37 8.91
CA THR A 382 15.07 -5.77 9.86
C THR A 382 14.84 -4.27 10.08
N GLY A 383 14.44 -3.51 9.05
CA GLY A 383 14.13 -2.08 9.19
C GLY A 383 12.90 -1.85 10.08
N ARG A 384 11.88 -2.71 9.95
CA ARG A 384 10.72 -2.75 10.85
C ARG A 384 11.15 -3.02 12.29
N TYR A 385 11.98 -4.04 12.50
CA TYR A 385 12.44 -4.45 13.82
C TYR A 385 13.21 -3.33 14.53
N ASP A 386 14.15 -2.68 13.84
CA ASP A 386 14.92 -1.57 14.38
C ASP A 386 14.04 -0.34 14.65
N SER A 387 13.03 -0.07 13.82
CA SER A 387 12.05 1.01 14.04
C SER A 387 11.26 0.81 15.34
N LEU A 388 10.89 -0.43 15.67
CA LEU A 388 10.16 -0.76 16.90
C LEU A 388 11.05 -0.62 18.14
N ILE A 389 12.30 -1.09 18.07
CA ILE A 389 13.27 -0.93 19.15
C ILE A 389 13.52 0.56 19.42
N HIS A 390 13.75 1.36 18.36
CA HIS A 390 13.92 2.80 18.48
C HIS A 390 12.70 3.44 19.14
N GLY A 391 11.48 3.12 18.67
CA GLY A 391 10.24 3.67 19.21
C GLY A 391 10.06 3.37 20.71
N TRP A 392 10.44 2.17 21.16
CA TRP A 392 10.43 1.82 22.58
C TRP A 392 11.49 2.56 23.40
N LEU A 393 12.73 2.65 22.88
CA LEU A 393 13.81 3.37 23.56
C LEU A 393 13.53 4.88 23.69
N SER A 394 12.80 5.47 22.75
CA SER A 394 12.45 6.88 22.71
C SER A 394 11.02 7.20 23.18
N GLN A 395 10.33 6.25 23.85
CA GLN A 395 8.89 6.35 24.13
C GLN A 395 8.48 7.53 25.04
N ASP A 396 9.42 8.00 25.86
CA ASP A 396 9.24 9.14 26.77
C ASP A 396 9.36 10.50 26.05
N GLU A 397 9.85 10.51 24.81
CA GLU A 397 10.00 11.70 23.99
C GLU A 397 8.88 11.79 22.96
N LEU A 398 8.03 12.82 23.06
CA LEU A 398 6.96 13.05 22.08
C LEU A 398 7.52 13.38 20.69
N LEU A 399 8.57 14.21 20.65
CA LEU A 399 9.25 14.69 19.45
C LEU A 399 10.76 14.41 19.57
N PRO A 400 11.21 13.16 19.34
CA PRO A 400 12.62 12.79 19.45
C PRO A 400 13.48 13.43 18.35
N GLU A 401 14.80 13.52 18.58
CA GLU A 401 15.75 14.04 17.58
C GLU A 401 15.73 13.26 16.26
N THR A 402 15.48 11.95 16.34
CA THR A 402 15.26 11.07 15.19
C THR A 402 13.94 10.36 15.32
N ARG A 403 13.15 10.30 14.25
CA ARG A 403 11.89 9.55 14.19
C ARG A 403 11.99 8.46 13.11
N LEU A 404 11.92 7.20 13.52
CA LEU A 404 11.83 6.06 12.60
C LEU A 404 10.37 5.62 12.47
N MET A 405 9.89 5.48 11.23
CA MET A 405 8.54 5.02 10.92
C MET A 405 8.60 3.93 9.84
N ALA A 406 8.38 2.68 10.25
CA ALA A 406 8.15 1.58 9.32
C ALA A 406 6.66 1.53 8.95
N LEU A 407 6.36 1.67 7.65
CA LEU A 407 5.01 1.60 7.09
C LEU A 407 4.85 0.33 6.25
N GLU A 408 3.88 -0.50 6.60
CA GLU A 408 3.54 -1.75 5.94
C GLU A 408 2.34 -1.55 5.03
N ARG A 409 2.44 -1.94 3.76
CA ARG A 409 1.31 -1.85 2.84
C ARG A 409 0.25 -2.88 3.23
N VAL A 410 -0.97 -2.43 3.52
CA VAL A 410 -2.13 -3.29 3.81
C VAL A 410 -2.84 -3.68 2.51
N GLY A 411 -2.98 -2.75 1.57
CA GLY A 411 -3.63 -2.99 0.29
C GLY A 411 -3.50 -1.81 -0.67
N GLY A 412 -3.60 -2.08 -1.97
CA GLY A 412 -3.74 -1.03 -2.98
C GLY A 412 -5.12 -0.37 -2.91
N LEU A 413 -5.17 0.92 -3.22
CA LEU A 413 -6.42 1.66 -3.42
C LEU A 413 -6.60 1.91 -4.92
N ARG A 414 -7.85 2.11 -5.34
CA ARG A 414 -8.17 2.35 -6.76
C ARG A 414 -7.45 3.56 -7.34
N TYR A 415 -7.31 4.61 -6.54
CA TYR A 415 -6.58 5.84 -6.83
C TYR A 415 -6.45 6.65 -5.52
N GLY A 416 -5.64 7.73 -5.55
CA GLY A 416 -5.45 8.67 -4.45
C GLY A 416 -6.59 9.66 -4.30
N GLU A 417 -6.31 10.94 -4.05
CA GLU A 417 -7.36 11.96 -4.00
C GLU A 417 -8.08 12.10 -5.36
N ASN A 418 -7.34 11.88 -6.45
CA ASN A 418 -7.82 11.99 -7.83
C ASN A 418 -7.52 10.71 -8.65
N PRO A 419 -8.34 10.38 -9.68
CA PRO A 419 -8.22 9.12 -10.45
C PRO A 419 -6.88 8.85 -11.13
N HIS A 420 -6.08 9.88 -11.41
CA HIS A 420 -4.78 9.76 -12.08
C HIS A 420 -3.62 9.54 -11.10
N GLN A 421 -3.89 9.48 -9.79
CA GLN A 421 -2.90 9.28 -8.75
C GLN A 421 -3.02 7.84 -8.22
N GLU A 422 -1.92 7.11 -8.14
CA GLU A 422 -1.90 5.82 -7.45
C GLU A 422 -1.95 6.00 -5.93
N ALA A 423 -2.52 5.02 -5.22
CA ALA A 423 -2.54 5.03 -3.77
C ALA A 423 -2.60 3.64 -3.15
N ALA A 424 -2.23 3.57 -1.88
CA ALA A 424 -2.33 2.37 -1.06
C ALA A 424 -2.56 2.75 0.40
N LEU A 425 -3.20 1.87 1.15
CA LEU A 425 -3.32 1.98 2.59
C LEU A 425 -2.07 1.37 3.24
N TYR A 426 -1.44 2.14 4.15
CA TYR A 426 -0.30 1.70 4.94
C TYR A 426 -0.63 1.68 6.42
N ARG A 427 -0.10 0.69 7.14
CA ARG A 427 -0.13 0.59 8.60
C ARG A 427 1.25 0.86 9.16
N GLN A 428 1.35 1.69 10.18
CA GLN A 428 2.60 1.85 10.91
C GLN A 428 2.87 0.58 11.76
N ALA A 429 4.11 0.09 11.76
CA ALA A 429 4.50 -1.05 12.57
C ALA A 429 4.19 -0.81 14.06
N GLY A 430 3.54 -1.79 14.71
CA GLY A 430 3.09 -1.68 16.11
C GLY A 430 1.89 -0.76 16.34
N ALA A 431 1.33 -0.15 15.30
CA ALA A 431 0.16 0.71 15.44
C ALA A 431 -1.15 -0.08 15.30
N ASP A 432 -2.03 0.14 16.27
CA ASP A 432 -3.44 -0.17 16.17
C ASP A 432 -4.21 1.08 15.73
N GLY A 433 -5.37 0.88 15.11
CA GLY A 433 -6.22 1.98 14.67
C GLY A 433 -7.56 1.49 14.14
N TRP A 434 -8.56 2.36 14.14
CA TRP A 434 -9.91 2.01 13.67
C TRP A 434 -9.88 1.47 12.24
N ALA A 435 -9.00 2.02 11.39
CA ALA A 435 -8.86 1.61 9.99
C ALA A 435 -8.40 0.15 9.82
N PHE A 436 -7.67 -0.40 10.81
CA PHE A 436 -7.12 -1.75 10.79
C PHE A 436 -7.92 -2.75 11.63
N GLY A 437 -8.79 -2.24 12.51
CA GLY A 437 -9.76 -3.02 13.27
C GLY A 437 -11.19 -2.98 12.69
N LEU A 438 -11.40 -2.30 11.55
CA LEU A 438 -12.73 -2.17 10.96
C LEU A 438 -13.21 -3.51 10.39
N THR A 439 -14.52 -3.70 10.44
CA THR A 439 -15.25 -4.70 9.67
C THR A 439 -16.15 -3.96 8.68
N GLN A 440 -15.89 -4.15 7.39
CA GLN A 440 -16.77 -3.64 6.34
C GLN A 440 -17.85 -4.67 6.03
N LEU A 441 -19.10 -4.36 6.39
CA LEU A 441 -20.23 -5.30 6.25
C LEU A 441 -20.77 -5.39 4.82
N GLN A 442 -20.63 -4.30 4.06
CA GLN A 442 -21.12 -4.20 2.68
C GLN A 442 -20.43 -3.06 1.92
N GLY A 443 -20.79 -2.89 0.65
CA GLY A 443 -20.34 -1.78 -0.19
C GLY A 443 -19.11 -2.10 -1.01
N LYS A 444 -18.69 -1.12 -1.82
CA LYS A 444 -17.43 -1.20 -2.57
C LYS A 444 -16.24 -1.01 -1.63
N GLU A 445 -15.04 -1.37 -2.07
CA GLU A 445 -13.80 -0.96 -1.40
C GLU A 445 -13.79 0.55 -1.09
N LEU A 446 -13.20 0.90 0.05
CA LEU A 446 -13.00 2.29 0.46
C LEU A 446 -11.97 2.96 -0.47
N SER A 447 -12.27 4.18 -0.91
CA SER A 447 -11.32 5.04 -1.62
C SER A 447 -10.43 5.81 -0.64
N PHE A 448 -9.37 6.45 -1.15
CA PHE A 448 -8.51 7.35 -0.39
C PHE A 448 -9.33 8.42 0.36
N ASN A 449 -10.24 9.09 -0.36
CA ASN A 449 -11.10 10.13 0.23
C ASN A 449 -12.10 9.54 1.24
N ASN A 450 -12.55 8.29 1.06
CA ASN A 450 -13.41 7.66 2.06
C ASN A 450 -12.66 7.46 3.38
N TYR A 451 -11.39 7.04 3.37
CA TYR A 451 -10.59 6.95 4.60
C TYR A 451 -10.42 8.32 5.27
N ALA A 452 -10.07 9.37 4.50
CA ALA A 452 -9.86 10.71 5.04
C ALA A 452 -11.15 11.32 5.64
N ASP A 453 -12.28 11.21 4.95
CA ASP A 453 -13.57 11.69 5.44
C ASP A 453 -14.06 10.88 6.65
N THR A 454 -13.82 9.56 6.66
CA THR A 454 -14.17 8.69 7.79
C THR A 454 -13.32 9.01 9.01
N GLU A 455 -12.01 9.23 8.88
CA GLU A 455 -11.15 9.67 10.00
C GLU A 455 -11.68 10.96 10.63
N SER A 456 -12.02 11.95 9.80
CA SER A 456 -12.56 13.24 10.26
C SER A 456 -13.90 13.07 10.98
N ALA A 457 -14.84 12.29 10.42
CA ALA A 457 -16.15 12.06 11.02
C ALA A 457 -16.05 11.24 12.32
N TRP A 458 -15.21 10.21 12.31
CA TRP A 458 -15.02 9.28 13.42
C TRP A 458 -14.31 9.95 14.59
N ASP A 459 -13.32 10.83 14.37
CA ASP A 459 -12.70 11.58 15.47
C ASP A 459 -13.67 12.57 16.13
N LEU A 460 -14.44 13.32 15.33
CA LEU A 460 -15.37 14.32 15.85
C LEU A 460 -16.54 13.69 16.62
N VAL A 461 -17.12 12.58 16.13
CA VAL A 461 -18.30 11.98 16.79
C VAL A 461 -17.99 11.47 18.20
N GLN A 462 -16.73 11.07 18.44
CA GLN A 462 -16.26 10.59 19.74
C GLN A 462 -16.14 11.70 20.80
N ARG A 463 -16.28 12.96 20.39
CA ARG A 463 -16.22 14.14 21.27
C ARG A 463 -17.60 14.70 21.59
N LEU A 464 -18.64 14.10 21.04
CA LEU A 464 -20.01 14.49 21.29
C LEU A 464 -20.60 13.70 22.44
N SER A 465 -21.55 14.31 23.16
CA SER A 465 -22.44 13.56 24.02
C SER A 465 -23.24 12.53 23.19
N THR A 466 -23.58 11.42 23.83
CA THR A 466 -24.37 10.37 23.18
C THR A 466 -25.87 10.57 23.46
N PRO A 467 -26.76 10.22 22.51
CA PRO A 467 -26.49 9.89 21.10
C PRO A 467 -26.02 11.09 20.25
N GLY A 468 -24.96 10.89 19.48
CA GLY A 468 -24.36 11.91 18.59
C GLY A 468 -24.21 11.42 17.15
N CYS A 469 -24.35 12.35 16.20
CA CYS A 469 -24.20 12.12 14.77
C CYS A 469 -23.39 13.23 14.10
N VAL A 470 -22.48 12.84 13.21
CA VAL A 470 -21.65 13.73 12.40
C VAL A 470 -21.80 13.35 10.93
N VAL A 471 -21.93 14.35 10.06
CA VAL A 471 -21.90 14.21 8.61
C VAL A 471 -20.75 15.03 8.06
N VAL A 472 -19.81 14.38 7.39
CA VAL A 472 -18.61 14.99 6.79
C VAL A 472 -18.64 14.87 5.28
N LYS A 473 -18.07 15.89 4.62
CA LYS A 473 -17.73 15.85 3.20
C LYS A 473 -16.45 16.63 2.96
N HIS A 474 -15.47 16.00 2.30
CA HIS A 474 -14.16 16.63 2.04
C HIS A 474 -13.47 17.11 3.33
N MET A 475 -13.43 16.23 4.33
CA MET A 475 -12.83 16.40 5.67
C MET A 475 -13.42 17.54 6.52
N ASN A 476 -14.54 18.13 6.10
CA ASN A 476 -15.23 19.18 6.84
C ASN A 476 -16.61 18.70 7.28
N PRO A 477 -17.03 18.99 8.53
CA PRO A 477 -18.39 18.70 8.95
C PRO A 477 -19.37 19.61 8.18
N CYS A 478 -20.41 19.01 7.61
CA CYS A 478 -21.56 19.73 7.05
C CYS A 478 -22.80 19.60 7.94
N GLY A 479 -22.76 18.71 8.94
CA GLY A 479 -23.82 18.50 9.91
C GLY A 479 -23.31 17.83 11.17
N VAL A 480 -23.73 18.32 12.33
CA VAL A 480 -23.40 17.73 13.64
C VAL A 480 -24.58 17.91 14.57
N ALA A 481 -24.96 16.88 15.31
CA ALA A 481 -26.01 17.00 16.31
C ALA A 481 -25.91 15.96 17.43
N THR A 482 -26.42 16.34 18.59
CA THR A 482 -26.71 15.45 19.72
C THR A 482 -28.19 15.56 20.06
N ARG A 483 -28.87 14.43 20.25
CA ARG A 483 -30.33 14.35 20.55
C ARG A 483 -30.61 13.16 21.44
N GLY A 484 -31.84 13.06 21.96
CA GLY A 484 -32.26 11.93 22.79
C GLY A 484 -32.31 10.57 22.06
N THR A 485 -32.24 10.53 20.72
CA THR A 485 -32.15 9.29 19.93
C THR A 485 -31.20 9.50 18.74
N LEU A 486 -30.56 8.42 18.27
CA LEU A 486 -29.71 8.48 17.07
C LEU A 486 -30.47 8.93 15.83
N HIS A 487 -31.72 8.46 15.64
CA HIS A 487 -32.55 8.89 14.53
C HIS A 487 -32.76 10.41 14.54
N ALA A 488 -33.11 11.00 15.70
CA ALA A 488 -33.27 12.44 15.83
C ALA A 488 -31.94 13.19 15.63
N ALA A 489 -30.82 12.63 16.11
CA ALA A 489 -29.50 13.20 15.91
C ALA A 489 -29.11 13.22 14.42
N PHE A 490 -29.35 12.12 13.69
CA PHE A 490 -29.10 12.06 12.26
C PHE A 490 -29.94 13.06 11.48
N VAL A 491 -31.26 13.11 11.74
CA VAL A 491 -32.16 14.08 11.09
C VAL A 491 -31.67 15.51 11.31
N ALA A 492 -31.35 15.87 12.55
CA ALA A 492 -30.87 17.21 12.87
C ALA A 492 -29.50 17.52 12.24
N ALA A 493 -28.56 16.57 12.22
CA ALA A 493 -27.27 16.75 11.58
C ALA A 493 -27.41 16.91 10.06
N ARG A 494 -28.20 16.06 9.39
CA ARG A 494 -28.52 16.17 7.96
C ARG A 494 -29.16 17.52 7.63
N ASP A 495 -30.09 17.98 8.46
CA ASP A 495 -30.88 19.19 8.21
C ASP A 495 -30.07 20.48 8.42
N CYS A 496 -28.86 20.41 8.96
CA CYS A 496 -27.89 21.52 8.93
C CYS A 496 -27.66 21.97 7.47
N ASP A 497 -27.27 21.03 6.61
CA ASP A 497 -27.09 21.21 5.17
C ASP A 497 -27.40 19.91 4.39
N PRO A 498 -28.67 19.70 4.00
CA PRO A 498 -29.08 18.51 3.27
C PRO A 498 -28.39 18.34 1.91
N LEU A 499 -28.00 19.45 1.27
CA LEU A 499 -27.36 19.43 -0.04
C LEU A 499 -25.93 18.91 0.07
N SER A 500 -25.19 19.39 1.08
CA SER A 500 -23.84 18.91 1.35
C SER A 500 -23.81 17.51 1.93
N ALA A 501 -24.80 17.13 2.77
CA ALA A 501 -24.93 15.79 3.32
C ALA A 501 -25.09 14.70 2.23
N PHE A 502 -25.64 15.05 1.06
CA PHE A 502 -25.74 14.13 -0.08
C PHE A 502 -24.35 13.68 -0.56
N GLY A 503 -24.12 12.37 -0.51
CA GLY A 503 -22.84 11.73 -0.82
C GLY A 503 -21.79 11.88 0.27
N GLY A 504 -22.18 12.29 1.48
CA GLY A 504 -21.28 12.43 2.62
C GLY A 504 -20.96 11.10 3.31
N VAL A 505 -20.06 11.20 4.29
CA VAL A 505 -19.74 10.17 5.27
C VAL A 505 -20.45 10.48 6.57
N VAL A 506 -21.14 9.48 7.13
CA VAL A 506 -21.88 9.62 8.39
C VAL A 506 -21.23 8.79 9.48
N ALA A 507 -20.99 9.40 10.63
CA ALA A 507 -20.48 8.75 11.83
C ALA A 507 -21.49 8.88 12.98
N VAL A 508 -21.72 7.79 13.71
CA VAL A 508 -22.54 7.76 14.93
C VAL A 508 -21.77 7.10 16.07
N ASN A 509 -21.88 7.62 17.29
CA ASN A 509 -21.13 7.13 18.46
C ASN A 509 -21.88 6.06 19.29
N GLU A 510 -23.05 5.60 18.82
CA GLU A 510 -23.82 4.52 19.42
C GLU A 510 -24.22 3.46 18.38
N ARG A 511 -24.77 2.33 18.87
CA ARG A 511 -25.27 1.22 18.04
C ARG A 511 -26.31 1.72 17.03
N LEU A 512 -26.09 1.44 15.75
CA LEU A 512 -27.00 1.82 14.67
C LEU A 512 -28.27 0.93 14.64
N ASP A 513 -29.41 1.56 14.90
CA ASP A 513 -30.74 0.94 14.94
C ASP A 513 -31.50 1.00 13.59
N GLU A 514 -32.57 0.22 13.48
CA GLU A 514 -33.40 0.13 12.27
C GLU A 514 -34.02 1.48 11.87
N ALA A 515 -34.45 2.29 12.85
CA ALA A 515 -35.16 3.54 12.59
C ALA A 515 -34.20 4.59 11.98
N THR A 516 -32.98 4.65 12.49
CA THR A 516 -31.91 5.49 11.97
C THR A 516 -31.47 4.99 10.59
N ALA A 517 -31.30 3.67 10.43
CA ALA A 517 -30.92 3.07 9.15
C ALA A 517 -31.95 3.34 8.03
N LYS A 518 -33.25 3.30 8.34
CA LYS A 518 -34.33 3.65 7.39
C LYS A 518 -34.17 5.08 6.89
N GLU A 519 -34.02 6.03 7.80
CA GLU A 519 -33.83 7.44 7.46
C GLU A 519 -32.57 7.66 6.61
N MET A 520 -31.45 7.05 7.00
CA MET A 520 -30.18 7.12 6.25
C MET A 520 -30.33 6.54 4.83
N SER A 521 -31.14 5.49 4.67
CA SER A 521 -31.35 4.84 3.38
C SER A 521 -32.15 5.67 2.37
N GLU A 522 -32.84 6.73 2.81
CA GLU A 522 -33.59 7.61 1.90
C GLU A 522 -32.66 8.57 1.14
N MET A 523 -31.46 8.81 1.66
CA MET A 523 -30.43 9.65 1.05
C MET A 523 -29.33 8.81 0.40
N PHE A 524 -28.62 9.40 -0.57
CA PHE A 524 -27.36 8.83 -1.05
C PHE A 524 -26.25 9.20 -0.07
N LEU A 525 -25.62 8.18 0.54
CA LEU A 525 -24.46 8.31 1.42
C LEU A 525 -23.35 7.40 0.90
N GLU A 526 -22.09 7.85 1.02
CA GLU A 526 -20.93 7.07 0.56
C GLU A 526 -20.51 6.03 1.62
N VAL A 527 -20.47 6.45 2.88
CA VAL A 527 -20.00 5.65 4.02
C VAL A 527 -20.86 5.93 5.26
N ILE A 528 -21.16 4.88 6.03
CA ILE A 528 -21.64 4.97 7.41
C ILE A 528 -20.64 4.24 8.30
N ILE A 529 -20.21 4.86 9.39
CA ILE A 529 -19.35 4.25 10.42
C ILE A 529 -20.04 4.31 11.80
N CYS A 530 -19.98 3.21 12.54
CA CYS A 530 -20.60 3.06 13.85
C CYS A 530 -19.83 2.03 14.72
N PRO A 531 -20.02 2.03 16.04
CA PRO A 531 -19.39 1.03 16.90
C PRO A 531 -20.04 -0.35 16.76
N GLU A 532 -21.32 -0.40 16.37
CA GLU A 532 -22.09 -1.61 16.20
C GLU A 532 -23.33 -1.36 15.35
N VAL A 533 -23.84 -2.39 14.67
CA VAL A 533 -25.08 -2.34 13.89
C VAL A 533 -26.03 -3.46 14.33
N THR A 534 -27.32 -3.19 14.35
CA THR A 534 -28.36 -4.22 14.54
C THR A 534 -28.58 -5.03 13.26
N ASP A 535 -29.06 -6.27 13.39
CA ASP A 535 -29.39 -7.11 12.23
C ASP A 535 -30.46 -6.45 11.35
N GLU A 536 -31.44 -5.79 11.98
CA GLU A 536 -32.50 -5.06 11.30
C GLU A 536 -31.94 -3.85 10.52
N ALA A 537 -31.04 -3.06 11.12
CA ALA A 537 -30.37 -1.96 10.44
C ALA A 537 -29.52 -2.45 9.26
N ALA A 538 -28.76 -3.53 9.44
CA ALA A 538 -27.95 -4.13 8.38
C ALA A 538 -28.84 -4.60 7.21
N ALA A 539 -30.00 -5.20 7.49
CA ALA A 539 -30.95 -5.61 6.47
C ALA A 539 -31.50 -4.41 5.66
N VAL A 540 -31.78 -3.28 6.31
CA VAL A 540 -32.23 -2.05 5.63
C VAL A 540 -31.13 -1.48 4.73
N LEU A 541 -29.91 -1.33 5.26
CA LEU A 541 -28.79 -0.75 4.51
C LEU A 541 -28.28 -1.66 3.39
N GLY A 542 -28.48 -2.98 3.52
CA GLY A 542 -28.15 -4.00 2.51
C GLY A 542 -28.79 -3.77 1.14
N ALA A 543 -29.92 -3.05 1.09
CA ALA A 543 -30.56 -2.65 -0.16
C ALA A 543 -29.70 -1.66 -0.98
N LYS A 544 -28.79 -0.91 -0.34
CA LYS A 544 -27.90 0.08 -0.97
C LYS A 544 -26.53 -0.52 -1.26
N LYS A 545 -26.44 -1.35 -2.31
CA LYS A 545 -25.24 -2.15 -2.65
C LYS A 545 -23.90 -1.40 -2.71
N ASN A 546 -23.90 -0.10 -2.97
CA ASN A 546 -22.67 0.71 -3.07
C ASN A 546 -22.27 1.38 -1.75
N LEU A 547 -23.20 1.54 -0.80
CA LEU A 547 -22.97 2.16 0.50
C LEU A 547 -22.04 1.28 1.32
N ARG A 548 -20.95 1.86 1.84
CA ARG A 548 -20.06 1.16 2.78
C ARG A 548 -20.63 1.33 4.18
N VAL A 549 -20.83 0.21 4.88
CA VAL A 549 -21.21 0.20 6.29
C VAL A 549 -20.05 -0.39 7.06
N LEU A 550 -19.46 0.43 7.93
CA LEU A 550 -18.26 0.14 8.68
C LEU A 550 -18.63 -0.02 10.16
N VAL A 551 -18.20 -1.13 10.74
CA VAL A 551 -18.17 -1.32 12.20
C VAL A 551 -16.72 -1.24 12.63
N ALA A 552 -16.37 -0.29 13.49
CA ALA A 552 -14.98 -0.05 13.87
C ALA A 552 -14.84 0.26 15.36
N PRO A 553 -13.69 -0.06 15.98
CA PRO A 553 -13.37 0.42 17.31
C PRO A 553 -13.21 1.95 17.30
N PRO A 554 -13.30 2.62 18.47
CA PRO A 554 -12.97 4.04 18.56
C PRO A 554 -11.54 4.30 18.08
N PRO A 555 -11.21 5.52 17.61
CA PRO A 555 -9.85 5.88 17.23
C PRO A 555 -8.88 5.60 18.40
N ALA A 556 -7.72 5.03 18.09
CA ALA A 556 -6.71 4.72 19.10
C ALA A 556 -6.06 5.97 19.74
N GLY A 557 -6.27 7.15 19.16
CA GLY A 557 -5.74 8.43 19.65
C GLY A 557 -4.25 8.59 19.31
N ALA A 558 -3.96 8.99 18.07
CA ALA A 558 -2.59 9.35 17.71
C ALA A 558 -2.06 10.45 18.64
N ARG A 559 -0.83 10.29 19.14
CA ARG A 559 -0.18 11.31 20.00
C ARG A 559 0.41 12.45 19.18
N VAL A 560 0.72 12.19 17.91
CA VAL A 560 1.33 13.15 16.99
C VAL A 560 0.64 13.07 15.64
N GLU A 561 0.59 14.19 14.95
CA GLU A 561 0.18 14.28 13.55
C GLU A 561 1.38 14.64 12.67
N LEU A 562 1.38 14.11 11.45
CA LEU A 562 2.42 14.31 10.46
C LEU A 562 1.86 15.01 9.24
N ARG A 563 2.52 16.09 8.82
CA ARG A 563 2.24 16.78 7.56
C ARG A 563 3.46 16.74 6.66
N GLN A 564 3.32 16.10 5.51
CA GLN A 564 4.37 16.07 4.51
C GLN A 564 4.65 17.48 3.97
N ILE A 565 5.94 17.78 3.79
CA ILE A 565 6.45 18.97 3.07
C ILE A 565 7.51 18.50 2.06
N ASP A 566 7.94 19.39 1.17
CA ASP A 566 8.99 19.02 0.22
C ASP A 566 10.27 18.58 0.95
N GLY A 567 10.78 17.39 0.60
CA GLY A 567 11.96 16.78 1.22
C GLY A 567 11.81 16.32 2.68
N GLY A 568 10.64 16.43 3.33
CA GLY A 568 10.51 16.08 4.75
C GLY A 568 9.08 16.12 5.32
N ALA A 569 8.97 16.36 6.62
CA ALA A 569 7.69 16.41 7.33
C ALA A 569 7.72 17.41 8.50
N LEU A 570 6.56 18.00 8.79
CA LEU A 570 6.27 18.67 10.05
C LEU A 570 5.54 17.68 10.97
N ILE A 571 5.97 17.59 12.22
CA ILE A 571 5.35 16.72 13.22
C ILE A 571 4.99 17.57 14.43
N GLN A 572 3.76 17.46 14.90
CA GLN A 572 3.28 18.15 16.10
C GLN A 572 2.45 17.21 16.97
N GLU A 573 2.25 17.59 18.24
CA GLU A 573 1.28 16.92 19.12
C GLU A 573 -0.12 17.02 18.52
N THR A 574 -0.88 15.92 18.56
CA THR A 574 -2.30 15.95 18.22
C THR A 574 -3.06 16.76 19.26
N ASP A 575 -3.89 17.71 18.84
CA ASP A 575 -4.57 18.66 19.74
C ASP A 575 -5.34 17.94 20.88
N PRO A 576 -4.84 18.00 22.12
CA PRO A 576 -5.38 17.19 23.21
C PRO A 576 -6.53 17.86 23.95
N ARG A 577 -6.88 19.12 23.63
CA ARG A 577 -7.77 19.97 24.46
C ARG A 577 -9.09 20.34 23.80
N VAL A 578 -9.51 19.63 22.76
CA VAL A 578 -10.73 19.96 22.02
C VAL A 578 -12.03 19.82 22.86
N THR A 579 -11.98 19.17 24.02
CA THR A 579 -13.14 18.89 24.90
C THR A 579 -12.94 19.23 26.38
N VAL A 580 -11.85 19.92 26.78
CA VAL A 580 -11.53 20.13 28.22
C VAL A 580 -12.29 21.31 28.84
N GLU A 581 -12.77 21.08 30.07
CA GLU A 581 -13.56 21.97 30.93
C GLU A 581 -12.79 23.20 31.49
N ASP A 582 -13.36 24.37 31.16
CA ASP A 582 -13.64 25.55 32.00
C ASP A 582 -12.52 26.38 32.68
N ASP A 583 -11.58 26.92 31.89
CA ASP A 583 -11.01 28.26 32.16
C ASP A 583 -11.69 29.35 31.30
N TRP A 584 -12.97 29.15 30.95
CA TRP A 584 -13.73 30.09 30.13
C TRP A 584 -14.09 31.34 30.92
N THR A 585 -13.81 32.51 30.34
CA THR A 585 -14.11 33.80 30.96
C THR A 585 -15.25 34.47 30.21
N VAL A 586 -16.37 34.72 30.89
CA VAL A 586 -17.43 35.59 30.35
C VAL A 586 -16.94 37.03 30.44
N VAL A 587 -16.82 37.70 29.28
CA VAL A 587 -16.26 39.05 29.17
C VAL A 587 -17.30 40.11 28.83
N SER A 588 -18.49 39.71 28.38
CA SER A 588 -19.65 40.57 28.22
C SER A 588 -20.37 40.87 29.55
N GLU A 589 -21.21 41.90 29.55
CA GLU A 589 -22.14 42.17 30.64
C GLU A 589 -23.23 41.08 30.75
N ALA A 590 -23.77 40.65 29.61
CA ALA A 590 -24.74 39.55 29.56
C ALA A 590 -24.11 38.24 30.05
N GLN A 591 -24.87 37.47 30.84
CA GLN A 591 -24.42 36.22 31.46
C GLN A 591 -25.13 35.01 30.86
N PRO A 592 -24.42 33.90 30.58
CA PRO A 592 -25.05 32.69 30.05
C PRO A 592 -25.79 31.90 31.13
N GLY A 593 -26.85 31.19 30.73
CA GLY A 593 -27.43 30.09 31.51
C GLY A 593 -26.73 28.76 31.22
N GLY A 594 -27.01 27.70 32.01
CA GLY A 594 -26.39 26.38 31.84
C GLY A 594 -26.59 25.77 30.44
N ALA A 595 -27.83 25.78 29.93
CA ALA A 595 -28.12 25.26 28.60
C ALA A 595 -27.39 26.00 27.47
N MET A 596 -27.19 27.31 27.62
CA MET A 596 -26.44 28.12 26.65
C MET A 596 -24.95 27.75 26.67
N LEU A 597 -24.36 27.49 27.84
CA LEU A 597 -22.98 27.01 27.95
C LEU A 597 -22.81 25.65 27.27
N ASP A 598 -23.77 24.74 27.43
CA ASP A 598 -23.72 23.42 26.77
C ASP A 598 -23.78 23.54 25.24
N GLU A 599 -24.60 24.47 24.71
CA GLU A 599 -24.60 24.76 23.26
C GLU A 599 -23.29 25.41 22.80
N LEU A 600 -22.70 26.33 23.58
CA LEU A 600 -21.41 26.93 23.26
C LEU A 600 -20.29 25.88 23.27
N ARG A 601 -20.33 24.90 24.18
CA ARG A 601 -19.39 23.77 24.20
C ARG A 601 -19.52 22.92 22.95
N LEU A 602 -20.73 22.58 22.53
CA LEU A 602 -20.94 21.87 21.26
C LEU A 602 -20.42 22.69 20.08
N ALA A 603 -20.76 23.97 20.00
CA ALA A 603 -20.28 24.86 18.95
C ALA A 603 -18.75 24.91 18.92
N TRP A 604 -18.10 25.06 20.08
CA TRP A 604 -16.64 25.06 20.22
C TRP A 604 -16.00 23.76 19.73
N THR A 605 -16.51 22.61 20.17
CA THR A 605 -16.01 21.30 19.75
C THR A 605 -16.13 21.10 18.24
N VAL A 606 -17.24 21.53 17.64
CA VAL A 606 -17.42 21.43 16.17
C VAL A 606 -16.47 22.37 15.44
N THR A 607 -16.38 23.64 15.85
CA THR A 607 -15.51 24.62 15.18
C THR A 607 -14.04 24.22 15.23
N ALA A 608 -13.59 23.61 16.33
CA ALA A 608 -12.21 23.09 16.45
C ALA A 608 -11.88 21.96 15.45
N HIS A 609 -12.88 21.29 14.86
CA HIS A 609 -12.68 20.28 13.82
C HIS A 609 -12.83 20.82 12.40
N CYS A 610 -13.30 22.06 12.24
CA CYS A 610 -13.42 22.72 10.96
C CYS A 610 -12.07 23.24 10.46
N LYS A 611 -11.88 23.27 9.14
CA LYS A 611 -10.71 23.94 8.54
C LYS A 611 -10.83 25.46 8.72
N SER A 612 -9.75 26.10 9.17
CA SER A 612 -9.75 27.52 9.50
C SER A 612 -9.76 28.42 8.25
N ASN A 613 -10.28 29.65 8.33
CA ASN A 613 -11.06 30.20 9.46
C ASN A 613 -12.50 29.66 9.46
N SER A 614 -13.07 29.48 10.64
CA SER A 614 -14.43 28.96 10.79
C SER A 614 -15.31 29.70 11.80
N ILE A 615 -16.62 29.56 11.57
CA ILE A 615 -17.70 29.96 12.47
C ILE A 615 -18.75 28.86 12.43
N VAL A 616 -19.10 28.31 13.58
CA VAL A 616 -20.21 27.35 13.70
C VAL A 616 -21.30 27.96 14.55
N ILE A 617 -22.54 27.87 14.06
CA ILE A 617 -23.75 28.30 14.75
C ILE A 617 -24.50 27.03 15.18
N VAL A 618 -24.78 26.93 16.48
CA VAL A 618 -25.50 25.81 17.10
C VAL A 618 -26.81 26.31 17.69
N LYS A 619 -27.85 25.49 17.57
CA LYS A 619 -29.12 25.68 18.25
C LYS A 619 -29.73 24.34 18.63
N GLU A 620 -30.24 24.24 19.84
CA GLU A 620 -30.91 23.06 20.38
C GLU A 620 -30.07 21.78 20.23
N GLY A 621 -28.75 21.88 20.45
CA GLY A 621 -27.81 20.76 20.35
C GLY A 621 -27.50 20.30 18.92
N ALA A 622 -27.78 21.10 17.88
CA ALA A 622 -27.34 20.82 16.51
C ALA A 622 -26.66 22.03 15.87
N ALA A 623 -25.66 21.77 15.03
CA ALA A 623 -25.19 22.76 14.08
C ALA A 623 -26.33 23.14 13.13
N VAL A 624 -26.55 24.44 12.95
CA VAL A 624 -27.53 24.99 12.01
C VAL A 624 -26.86 25.83 10.92
N GLY A 625 -25.61 26.25 11.12
CA GLY A 625 -24.78 26.90 10.11
C GLY A 625 -23.30 26.68 10.40
N ILE A 626 -22.51 26.41 9.35
CA ILE A 626 -21.09 26.10 9.40
C ILE A 626 -20.41 26.90 8.27
N GLY A 627 -19.70 27.95 8.64
CA GLY A 627 -18.75 28.64 7.78
C GLY A 627 -17.36 28.08 8.00
N VAL A 628 -16.70 27.58 6.96
CA VAL A 628 -15.43 26.86 7.06
C VAL A 628 -14.50 27.22 5.90
N GLY A 629 -13.18 27.17 6.16
CA GLY A 629 -12.12 27.32 5.16
C GLY A 629 -11.93 28.73 4.59
N ASP A 630 -12.43 29.76 5.29
CA ASP A 630 -12.31 31.15 4.83
C ASP A 630 -10.94 31.76 5.11
N GLN A 631 -10.46 32.59 4.18
CA GLN A 631 -9.32 33.48 4.44
C GLN A 631 -9.70 34.63 5.41
N SER A 632 -10.96 35.04 5.44
CA SER A 632 -11.48 36.11 6.31
C SER A 632 -12.54 35.60 7.29
N ARG A 633 -12.40 35.94 8.58
CA ARG A 633 -13.29 35.43 9.64
C ARG A 633 -14.73 35.96 9.53
N VAL A 634 -14.92 37.21 9.12
CA VAL A 634 -16.25 37.75 8.81
C VAL A 634 -16.89 37.02 7.63
N GLY A 635 -16.09 36.59 6.65
CA GLY A 635 -16.58 35.74 5.55
C GLY A 635 -17.16 34.41 6.05
N ALA A 636 -16.47 33.77 7.01
CA ALA A 636 -16.98 32.55 7.66
C ALA A 636 -18.30 32.81 8.40
N ALA A 637 -18.38 33.93 9.14
CA ALA A 637 -19.61 34.32 9.84
C ALA A 637 -20.78 34.50 8.86
N GLU A 638 -20.57 35.26 7.78
CA GLU A 638 -21.59 35.50 6.74
C GLU A 638 -22.09 34.18 6.10
N ARG A 639 -21.20 33.21 5.85
CA ARG A 639 -21.61 31.89 5.33
C ARG A 639 -22.40 31.09 6.33
N ALA A 640 -21.95 31.03 7.58
CA ALA A 640 -22.64 30.32 8.64
C ALA A 640 -24.06 30.88 8.84
N VAL A 641 -24.18 32.21 8.92
CA VAL A 641 -25.46 32.93 9.00
C VAL A 641 -26.35 32.62 7.81
N ARG A 642 -25.82 32.74 6.59
CA ARG A 642 -26.59 32.47 5.36
C ARG A 642 -27.09 31.04 5.29
N GLN A 643 -26.30 30.05 5.71
CA GLN A 643 -26.70 28.65 5.74
C GLN A 643 -27.76 28.38 6.81
N ALA A 644 -27.62 29.01 7.98
CA ALA A 644 -28.59 28.88 9.07
C ALA A 644 -29.95 29.52 8.75
N GLY A 645 -29.97 30.68 8.07
CA GLY A 645 -31.20 31.44 7.83
C GLY A 645 -31.87 31.80 9.16
N ASP A 646 -33.20 31.72 9.25
CA ASP A 646 -33.96 32.07 10.47
C ASP A 646 -33.60 31.21 11.70
N ARG A 647 -32.86 30.10 11.51
CA ARG A 647 -32.39 29.25 12.61
C ARG A 647 -31.32 29.92 13.47
N THR A 648 -30.72 31.03 13.03
CA THR A 648 -29.79 31.85 13.83
C THR A 648 -30.47 32.52 15.03
N ILE A 649 -31.78 32.76 14.98
CA ILE A 649 -32.50 33.49 16.02
C ILE A 649 -32.47 32.69 17.33
N GLY A 650 -31.82 33.24 18.36
CA GLY A 650 -31.63 32.58 19.66
C GLY A 650 -30.57 31.48 19.66
N ALA A 651 -29.79 31.33 18.58
CA ALA A 651 -28.69 30.39 18.48
C ALA A 651 -27.42 30.94 19.13
N VAL A 652 -26.43 30.07 19.33
CA VAL A 652 -25.08 30.44 19.78
C VAL A 652 -24.06 30.20 18.67
N ALA A 653 -22.91 30.86 18.73
CA ALA A 653 -21.84 30.70 17.77
C ALA A 653 -20.49 30.45 18.44
N ALA A 654 -19.57 29.83 17.69
CA ALA A 654 -18.18 29.65 18.10
C ALA A 654 -17.21 29.98 16.96
N SER A 655 -16.10 30.64 17.30
CA SER A 655 -14.94 30.82 16.41
C SER A 655 -13.69 30.20 17.02
N GLU A 656 -12.99 29.32 16.30
CA GLU A 656 -11.80 28.60 16.78
C GLU A 656 -10.58 29.51 17.06
N ALA A 657 -10.69 30.79 16.70
CA ALA A 657 -9.70 31.84 16.90
C ALA A 657 -10.40 33.17 17.26
N LEU A 658 -9.68 34.09 17.91
CA LEU A 658 -10.13 35.47 18.21
C LEU A 658 -10.77 36.14 17.00
N ILE A 659 -11.79 36.95 17.15
CA ILE A 659 -12.28 37.82 16.08
C ILE A 659 -11.55 39.17 16.14
N PRO A 660 -10.97 39.66 15.03
CA PRO A 660 -10.05 40.79 15.08
C PRO A 660 -10.73 42.16 15.18
N PHE A 661 -12.01 42.26 14.79
CA PHE A 661 -12.78 43.50 14.71
C PHE A 661 -14.24 43.27 15.09
N ARG A 662 -14.97 44.35 15.39
CA ARG A 662 -16.39 44.27 15.78
C ARG A 662 -17.34 43.71 14.70
N ASP A 663 -16.91 43.71 13.44
CA ASP A 663 -17.70 43.25 12.30
C ASP A 663 -18.18 41.80 12.44
N GLY A 664 -17.42 40.93 13.11
CA GLY A 664 -17.83 39.57 13.42
C GLY A 664 -19.01 39.49 14.40
N PRO A 665 -18.89 39.99 15.65
CA PRO A 665 -20.01 40.11 16.59
C PRO A 665 -21.22 40.80 15.99
N ASP A 666 -21.03 41.92 15.29
CA ASP A 666 -22.13 42.67 14.67
C ASP A 666 -22.88 41.78 13.66
N ALA A 667 -22.16 41.09 12.75
CA ALA A 667 -22.79 40.21 11.75
C ALA A 667 -23.56 39.04 12.36
N LEU A 668 -23.08 38.47 13.47
CA LEU A 668 -23.75 37.38 14.18
C LEU A 668 -24.99 37.89 14.95
N ALA A 669 -24.85 39.00 15.66
CA ALA A 669 -25.91 39.60 16.46
C ALA A 669 -27.06 40.14 15.59
N GLU A 670 -26.76 40.77 14.45
CA GLU A 670 -27.76 41.22 13.47
C GLU A 670 -28.60 40.05 12.91
N ALA A 671 -28.01 38.85 12.85
CA ALA A 671 -28.71 37.62 12.47
C ALA A 671 -29.49 36.99 13.64
N GLY A 672 -29.41 37.54 14.85
CA GLY A 672 -30.12 37.06 16.03
C GLY A 672 -29.39 36.00 16.85
N VAL A 673 -28.08 35.81 16.63
CA VAL A 673 -27.23 34.99 17.52
C VAL A 673 -27.11 35.70 18.87
N VAL A 674 -27.30 34.96 19.96
CA VAL A 674 -27.37 35.52 21.32
C VAL A 674 -26.13 35.26 22.17
N ALA A 675 -25.23 34.39 21.72
CA ALA A 675 -23.97 34.12 22.40
C ALA A 675 -22.86 33.73 21.43
N LEU A 676 -21.63 34.07 21.79
CA LEU A 676 -20.42 33.79 21.02
C LEU A 676 -19.31 33.31 21.96
N VAL A 677 -18.65 32.21 21.60
CA VAL A 677 -17.40 31.78 22.23
C VAL A 677 -16.24 31.89 21.24
N GLU A 678 -15.14 32.48 21.68
CA GLU A 678 -13.91 32.62 20.91
C GLU A 678 -12.67 32.60 21.80
N THR A 679 -11.47 32.77 21.25
CA THR A 679 -10.24 32.68 22.06
C THR A 679 -9.98 33.92 22.91
N GLY A 680 -10.37 35.11 22.44
CA GLY A 680 -9.82 36.38 22.91
C GLY A 680 -8.32 36.52 22.61
N GLY A 681 -7.72 37.62 23.07
CA GLY A 681 -6.29 37.93 22.92
C GLY A 681 -5.97 38.90 21.78
N SER A 682 -6.96 39.55 21.17
CA SER A 682 -6.77 40.61 20.18
C SER A 682 -6.32 41.91 20.86
N ARG A 683 -5.59 42.75 20.11
CA ARG A 683 -5.37 44.15 20.53
C ARG A 683 -6.68 44.96 20.56
N ASN A 684 -7.71 44.49 19.86
CA ASN A 684 -9.01 45.12 19.74
C ASN A 684 -10.09 44.38 20.53
N ASP A 685 -9.75 43.51 21.49
CA ASP A 685 -10.75 42.73 22.25
C ASP A 685 -11.82 43.63 22.88
N GLN A 686 -11.44 44.82 23.37
CA GLN A 686 -12.42 45.75 23.93
C GLN A 686 -13.48 46.19 22.91
N GLU A 687 -13.12 46.38 21.64
CA GLU A 687 -14.06 46.75 20.58
C GLU A 687 -15.06 45.61 20.29
N VAL A 688 -14.60 44.37 20.36
CA VAL A 688 -15.43 43.16 20.21
C VAL A 688 -16.36 42.99 21.42
N ILE A 689 -15.85 43.22 22.64
CA ILE A 689 -16.64 43.20 23.89
C ILE A 689 -17.70 44.30 23.88
N ASP A 690 -17.34 45.52 23.47
CA ASP A 690 -18.26 46.65 23.38
C ASP A 690 -19.40 46.34 22.39
N ALA A 691 -19.08 45.77 21.23
CA ALA A 691 -20.08 45.34 20.25
C ALA A 691 -21.01 44.25 20.81
N ALA A 692 -20.46 43.23 21.49
CA ALA A 692 -21.28 42.21 22.13
C ALA A 692 -22.24 42.82 23.18
N ASN A 693 -21.74 43.75 24.00
CA ASN A 693 -22.55 44.46 25.00
C ASN A 693 -23.64 45.35 24.37
N GLU A 694 -23.33 46.07 23.29
CA GLU A 694 -24.28 46.88 22.53
C GLU A 694 -25.48 46.06 22.03
N HIS A 695 -25.23 44.80 21.64
CA HIS A 695 -26.26 43.86 21.18
C HIS A 695 -26.88 42.99 22.30
N GLY A 696 -26.38 43.10 23.53
CA GLY A 696 -26.78 42.21 24.64
C GLY A 696 -26.39 40.74 24.42
N MET A 697 -25.40 40.49 23.57
CA MET A 697 -24.86 39.16 23.26
C MET A 697 -23.91 38.71 24.38
N VAL A 698 -24.02 37.43 24.78
CA VAL A 698 -23.03 36.83 25.68
C VAL A 698 -21.73 36.57 24.91
N LEU A 699 -20.59 37.02 25.43
CA LEU A 699 -19.27 36.79 24.85
C LEU A 699 -18.37 36.06 25.85
N VAL A 700 -17.79 34.95 25.40
CA VAL A 700 -16.92 34.07 26.20
C VAL A 700 -15.56 33.92 25.55
N PHE A 701 -14.50 34.11 26.34
CA PHE A 701 -13.11 33.87 25.93
C PHE A 701 -12.57 32.57 26.50
N THR A 702 -11.98 31.73 25.65
CA THR A 702 -11.40 30.42 26.03
C THR A 702 -9.90 30.47 26.29
N GLY A 703 -9.19 31.47 25.74
CA GLY A 703 -7.72 31.53 25.78
C GLY A 703 -7.01 30.45 24.95
N MET A 704 -7.72 29.60 24.22
CA MET A 704 -7.16 28.45 23.49
C MET A 704 -7.60 28.45 22.03
N ARG A 705 -6.64 28.42 21.09
CA ARG A 705 -6.91 28.45 19.64
C ARG A 705 -6.80 27.06 19.02
N HIS A 706 -7.76 26.68 18.18
CA HIS A 706 -7.80 25.40 17.46
C HIS A 706 -7.72 25.57 15.95
N PHE A 707 -6.59 26.07 15.43
CA PHE A 707 -6.41 26.18 13.98
C PHE A 707 -6.16 24.83 13.33
N ARG A 708 -6.84 24.58 12.20
CA ARG A 708 -6.71 23.36 11.41
C ARG A 708 -6.63 23.71 9.93
N HIS A 709 -5.66 23.15 9.21
CA HIS A 709 -5.41 23.48 7.79
C HIS A 709 -5.41 22.22 6.93
#